data_AF-A0A1J4J3F8-F1
#
_entry.id   AF-A0A1J4J3F8-F1
#
_cell.length_a   1.000
_cell.length_b   1.000
_cell.length_c   1.000
_cell.angle_alpha   90.00
_cell.angle_beta   90.00
_cell.angle_gamma   90.00
#
_symmetry.space_group_name_H-M   'P 1'
#
loop_
_entity.id
_entity.type
_entity.pdbx_description
1 polymer ?
#
loop_
_entity_poly.entity_id
_entity_poly.type
_entity_poly.pdbx_seq_one_letter_code
_entity_poly.pdbx_strand_id
1 'polypeptide(L)'
;MSNNMLTSIPFGLNNLNRLKTLNYFNNKLKLIEDGSIDNVEKLNISRNQFDAIPSYLPPSLKALDFSYNSLICLDSNSQLKYVKCLSLNLLSLQKISNDIVFDHLIELELSMNRLTEIPNLAKLAPKLKTIDLSYNFLKSFPVFPEEIKKVDLGHNDIRIIPNDIKEMYKQLKIFIITHNKIKNIPILPESVIKIDLSHNFIEVLSSMNTPNLISFNLEYNKLTMAPHFEGCRVHAINLAYNNLQTISNSNTIFSNDVTIIDIRNNLITELPSYIFTPNLQFLNAAGNLIEKIPEEINNCPIMATLNISLNPLEVFPSTLPVSIKHIYAGFCMLKMVPLYFANLTSLLTLTVPGNQLVHIPLIPSLKYVNLSSNIFERFPRVPLTIRSIDVSRNKITQIPDPFNFKHIEELELSFNMISKVPILAHCTNLKILKLSYNPISETVHPSTVFPQKSLITLDITNTNIKFDKNPARCELLGSYEYTKFSKLIKTNGYVGFAEMKGVRDTMEDSIVIRTEINENRDLFGVFDGHGGRQTSTWLAFHIARQYEQTKVKLTNKGLLTSIRVLSLGLIQQQYIDGSTAVIAIIHENAIFLMNIGDARALIISQDFHVKLATQDHKPSTREEFERVAQNGGFVAATNRRVAGRLAVPRSFGDTTTKGVTCMPDITNYQIESDDRWLILGCDGVFDVLTNEKVALIAKMSQSAEHFAYNIRNIAYSYFSIDNISVIVVDLLKRRNFKIMQKQIRRQSK
;
A
#
# COMPACT_ATOMS: atom_id res chain seq x y z
N MET A 1 -20.70 19.99 20.95
CA MET A 1 -20.62 21.34 20.36
C MET A 1 -19.44 21.48 19.40
N SER A 2 -19.13 20.46 18.63
CA SER A 2 -17.94 20.45 17.76
C SER A 2 -18.22 21.16 16.43
N ASN A 3 -17.20 21.77 15.82
CA ASN A 3 -17.29 22.42 14.50
C ASN A 3 -18.28 23.60 14.42
N ASN A 4 -18.50 24.35 15.51
CA ASN A 4 -19.49 25.43 15.55
C ASN A 4 -18.88 26.85 15.56
N MET A 5 -17.56 26.96 15.34
CA MET A 5 -16.85 28.26 15.34
C MET A 5 -16.99 29.05 16.65
N LEU A 6 -17.28 28.37 17.76
CA LEU A 6 -17.52 28.99 19.07
C LEU A 6 -16.25 29.65 19.59
N THR A 7 -16.37 30.90 20.04
CA THR A 7 -15.28 31.67 20.67
C THR A 7 -15.33 31.62 22.19
N SER A 8 -16.48 31.24 22.76
CA SER A 8 -16.70 31.06 24.20
C SER A 8 -17.62 29.86 24.46
N ILE A 9 -17.68 29.44 25.71
CA ILE A 9 -18.60 28.40 26.18
C ILE A 9 -19.98 29.05 26.38
N PRO A 10 -21.07 28.52 25.79
CA PRO A 10 -22.41 29.07 25.98
C PRO A 10 -22.85 29.07 27.44
N PHE A 11 -23.55 30.14 27.83
CA PHE A 11 -24.10 30.31 29.17
C PHE A 11 -25.11 29.19 29.52
N GLY A 12 -25.12 28.78 30.80
CA GLY A 12 -26.10 27.83 31.35
C GLY A 12 -25.74 26.35 31.23
N LEU A 13 -24.57 25.99 30.66
CA LEU A 13 -24.10 24.60 30.65
C LEU A 13 -23.87 24.02 32.05
N ASN A 14 -23.48 24.86 33.00
CA ASN A 14 -23.31 24.50 34.40
C ASN A 14 -24.61 24.00 35.06
N ASN A 15 -25.78 24.43 34.57
CA ASN A 15 -27.09 23.98 35.06
C ASN A 15 -27.41 22.52 34.64
N LEU A 16 -26.66 21.95 33.69
CA LEU A 16 -26.86 20.58 33.23
C LEU A 16 -26.13 19.58 34.15
N ASN A 17 -26.67 19.34 35.34
CA ASN A 17 -26.04 18.53 36.39
C ASN A 17 -25.70 17.07 35.99
N ARG A 18 -26.31 16.55 34.91
CA ARG A 18 -26.04 15.22 34.34
C ARG A 18 -24.99 15.22 33.21
N LEU A 19 -24.52 16.39 32.78
CA LEU A 19 -23.55 16.53 31.70
C LEU A 19 -22.17 16.11 32.19
N LYS A 20 -21.71 14.94 31.75
CA LYS A 20 -20.40 14.37 32.14
C LYS A 20 -19.35 14.41 31.03
N THR A 21 -19.79 14.45 29.77
CA THR A 21 -18.90 14.48 28.61
C THR A 21 -19.23 15.67 27.75
N LEU A 22 -18.21 16.43 27.37
CA LEU A 22 -18.36 17.65 26.62
C LEU A 22 -17.31 17.70 25.50
N ASN A 23 -17.79 17.90 24.27
CA ASN A 23 -16.95 17.92 23.08
C ASN A 23 -17.04 19.29 22.38
N TYR A 24 -15.94 20.02 22.42
CA TYR A 24 -15.64 21.32 21.79
C TYR A 24 -14.59 21.22 20.70
N PHE A 25 -14.36 20.03 20.16
CA PHE A 25 -13.47 19.82 19.02
C PHE A 25 -13.72 20.83 17.89
N ASN A 26 -12.65 21.40 17.35
CA ASN A 26 -12.68 22.29 16.18
C ASN A 26 -13.55 23.55 16.39
N ASN A 27 -13.20 24.36 17.39
CA ASN A 27 -13.81 25.67 17.62
C ASN A 27 -12.70 26.75 17.67
N LYS A 28 -13.01 27.93 18.23
CA LYS A 28 -12.11 29.08 18.34
C LYS A 28 -11.91 29.51 19.79
N LEU A 29 -12.01 28.58 20.73
CA LEU A 29 -11.84 28.88 22.16
C LEU A 29 -10.38 29.27 22.44
N LYS A 30 -10.19 30.28 23.28
CA LYS A 30 -8.88 30.72 23.79
C LYS A 30 -8.75 30.58 25.30
N LEU A 31 -9.88 30.54 26.00
CA LEU A 31 -9.98 30.39 27.44
C LEU A 31 -11.24 29.59 27.79
N ILE A 32 -11.33 29.15 29.04
CA ILE A 32 -12.51 28.54 29.65
C ILE A 32 -12.87 29.41 30.86
N GLU A 33 -14.10 29.90 30.92
CA GLU A 33 -14.58 30.73 32.02
C GLU A 33 -14.84 29.88 33.28
N ASP A 34 -14.48 30.40 34.45
CA ASP A 34 -14.63 29.73 35.74
C ASP A 34 -16.10 29.34 36.02
N GLY A 35 -16.30 28.13 36.55
CA GLY A 35 -17.62 27.61 36.92
C GLY A 35 -18.56 27.28 35.75
N SER A 36 -18.10 27.41 34.50
CA SER A 36 -18.94 27.19 33.32
C SER A 36 -19.30 25.72 33.08
N ILE A 37 -18.47 24.78 33.56
CA ILE A 37 -18.53 23.34 33.23
C ILE A 37 -18.10 22.40 34.39
N ASP A 38 -18.31 22.78 35.65
CA ASP A 38 -17.80 22.06 36.86
C ASP A 38 -18.10 20.55 36.91
N ASN A 39 -19.25 20.12 36.39
CA ASN A 39 -19.72 18.73 36.43
C ASN A 39 -19.07 17.80 35.38
N VAL A 40 -18.30 18.35 34.43
CA VAL A 40 -17.74 17.64 33.28
C VAL A 40 -16.52 16.81 33.66
N GLU A 41 -16.61 15.51 33.40
CA GLU A 41 -15.55 14.54 33.68
C GLU A 41 -14.68 14.24 32.45
N LYS A 42 -15.22 14.40 31.24
CA LYS A 42 -14.49 14.20 29.97
C LYS A 42 -14.64 15.44 29.10
N LEU A 43 -13.53 16.11 28.84
CA LEU A 43 -13.49 17.33 28.05
C LEU A 43 -12.63 17.13 26.82
N ASN A 44 -13.21 17.36 25.64
CA ASN A 44 -12.45 17.49 24.41
C ASN A 44 -12.46 18.95 23.97
N ILE A 45 -11.32 19.62 24.09
CA ILE A 45 -11.05 20.98 23.59
C ILE A 45 -9.94 20.97 22.54
N SER A 46 -9.71 19.81 21.92
CA SER A 46 -8.73 19.68 20.86
C SER A 46 -9.10 20.56 19.66
N ARG A 47 -8.07 21.06 18.98
CA ARG A 47 -8.20 21.94 17.81
C ARG A 47 -9.00 23.21 18.12
N ASN A 48 -8.50 23.98 19.07
CA ASN A 48 -8.98 25.32 19.39
C ASN A 48 -7.83 26.33 19.21
N GLN A 49 -7.88 27.48 19.86
CA GLN A 49 -6.89 28.55 19.76
C GLN A 49 -6.17 28.77 21.10
N PHE A 50 -6.01 27.71 21.90
CA PHE A 50 -5.24 27.79 23.13
C PHE A 50 -3.74 27.78 22.81
N ASP A 51 -3.00 28.67 23.46
CA ASP A 51 -1.54 28.78 23.46
C ASP A 51 -0.91 28.33 24.80
N ALA A 52 -1.75 28.12 25.82
CA ALA A 52 -1.42 27.60 27.14
C ALA A 52 -2.53 26.63 27.62
N ILE A 53 -2.21 25.74 28.56
CA ILE A 53 -3.25 25.01 29.28
C ILE A 53 -4.16 26.03 29.98
N PRO A 54 -5.50 25.93 29.86
CA PRO A 54 -6.42 26.86 30.48
C PRO A 54 -6.13 27.04 31.97
N SER A 55 -6.25 28.28 32.46
CA SER A 55 -6.14 28.60 33.89
C SER A 55 -7.25 27.96 34.72
N TYR A 56 -8.37 27.60 34.07
CA TYR A 56 -9.48 26.87 34.66
C TYR A 56 -9.81 25.61 33.85
N LEU A 57 -9.90 24.49 34.56
CA LEU A 57 -10.38 23.19 34.13
C LEU A 57 -11.38 22.67 35.17
N PRO A 58 -12.42 21.91 34.77
CA PRO A 58 -13.41 21.39 35.71
C PRO A 58 -12.77 20.62 36.87
N PRO A 59 -13.16 20.87 38.13
CA PRO A 59 -12.65 20.10 39.27
C PRO A 59 -12.94 18.59 39.19
N SER A 60 -13.99 18.20 38.47
CA SER A 60 -14.36 16.80 38.26
C SER A 60 -13.66 16.11 37.08
N LEU A 61 -12.77 16.82 36.38
CA LEU A 61 -12.15 16.35 35.13
C LEU A 61 -11.29 15.11 35.34
N LYS A 62 -11.56 14.07 34.55
CA LYS A 62 -10.83 12.80 34.52
C LYS A 62 -10.13 12.55 33.20
N ALA A 63 -10.66 13.07 32.09
CA ALA A 63 -10.06 12.93 30.77
C ALA A 63 -10.07 14.26 30.02
N LEU A 64 -8.91 14.63 29.48
CA LEU A 64 -8.72 15.84 28.70
C LEU A 64 -8.08 15.50 27.36
N ASP A 65 -8.75 15.88 26.27
CA ASP A 65 -8.13 15.95 24.96
C ASP A 65 -7.89 17.42 24.60
N PHE A 66 -6.62 17.79 24.58
CA PHE A 66 -6.11 19.13 24.26
C PHE A 66 -5.34 19.14 22.93
N SER A 67 -5.29 18.03 22.21
CA SER A 67 -4.53 17.87 20.96
C SER A 67 -4.80 18.98 19.92
N TYR A 68 -3.91 19.21 18.96
CA TYR A 68 -4.11 20.18 17.87
C TYR A 68 -4.29 21.66 18.28
N ASN A 69 -4.00 22.01 19.54
CA ASN A 69 -3.77 23.40 19.96
C ASN A 69 -2.31 23.81 19.71
N SER A 70 -1.87 24.97 20.20
CA SER A 70 -0.47 25.38 20.14
C SER A 70 0.11 25.39 21.56
N LEU A 71 1.16 24.62 21.81
CA LEU A 71 1.85 24.64 23.11
C LEU A 71 3.29 24.20 22.92
N ILE A 72 4.24 25.11 23.15
CA ILE A 72 5.68 24.84 22.96
C ILE A 72 6.28 24.16 24.18
N CYS A 73 5.88 24.55 25.38
CA CYS A 73 6.34 23.98 26.64
C CYS A 73 5.14 23.60 27.52
N LEU A 74 5.22 22.45 28.17
CA LEU A 74 4.24 22.02 29.16
C LEU A 74 4.79 22.32 30.56
N ASP A 75 4.38 23.45 31.10
CA ASP A 75 4.79 23.95 32.40
C ASP A 75 3.84 23.51 33.53
N SER A 76 4.25 23.75 34.78
CA SER A 76 3.50 23.34 35.96
C SER A 76 2.08 23.91 35.97
N ASN A 77 1.08 23.01 35.97
CA ASN A 77 -0.33 23.36 36.09
C ASN A 77 -0.99 22.46 37.14
N SER A 78 -1.46 23.07 38.23
CA SER A 78 -2.06 22.36 39.37
C SER A 78 -3.35 21.61 39.03
N GLN A 79 -4.04 21.99 37.94
CA GLN A 79 -5.32 21.41 37.56
C GLN A 79 -5.18 20.08 36.81
N LEU A 80 -4.02 19.82 36.20
CA LEU A 80 -3.75 18.54 35.54
C LEU A 80 -3.47 17.40 36.53
N LYS A 81 -3.24 17.71 37.81
CA LYS A 81 -2.86 16.77 38.87
C LYS A 81 -3.84 15.59 39.04
N TYR A 82 -5.12 15.80 38.76
CA TYR A 82 -6.18 14.81 38.98
C TYR A 82 -6.65 14.09 37.70
N VAL A 83 -6.12 14.50 36.53
CA VAL A 83 -6.50 13.91 35.24
C VAL A 83 -5.93 12.49 35.12
N LYS A 84 -6.77 11.56 34.62
CA LYS A 84 -6.40 10.15 34.39
C LYS A 84 -6.01 9.86 32.96
N CYS A 85 -6.61 10.53 31.98
CA CYS A 85 -6.30 10.37 30.56
C CYS A 85 -6.02 11.75 29.95
N LEU A 86 -4.84 11.94 29.37
CA LEU A 86 -4.41 13.23 28.82
C LEU A 86 -3.87 13.05 27.40
N SER A 87 -4.52 13.68 26.43
CA SER A 87 -4.08 13.72 25.03
C SER A 87 -3.57 15.09 24.65
N LEU A 88 -2.29 15.16 24.27
CA LEU A 88 -1.52 16.35 23.92
C LEU A 88 -0.87 16.18 22.53
N ASN A 89 -1.56 15.50 21.60
CA ASN A 89 -0.98 15.19 20.30
C ASN A 89 -0.87 16.45 19.42
N LEU A 90 0.22 16.56 18.65
CA LEU A 90 0.43 17.63 17.67
C LEU A 90 0.23 19.06 18.22
N LEU A 91 0.88 19.38 19.34
CA LEU A 91 0.90 20.73 19.93
C LEU A 91 2.09 21.58 19.49
N SER A 92 3.05 20.98 18.79
CA SER A 92 4.41 21.49 18.59
C SER A 92 5.23 21.53 19.89
N LEU A 93 4.90 20.66 20.85
CA LEU A 93 5.57 20.59 22.15
C LEU A 93 7.03 20.19 21.99
N GLN A 94 7.94 21.00 22.53
CA GLN A 94 9.39 20.78 22.49
C GLN A 94 9.95 20.32 23.83
N LYS A 95 9.32 20.72 24.94
CA LYS A 95 9.77 20.40 26.29
C LYS A 95 8.59 20.18 27.24
N ILE A 96 8.82 19.33 28.23
CA ILE A 96 7.97 19.17 29.41
C ILE A 96 8.80 19.60 30.63
N SER A 97 8.22 20.42 31.50
CA SER A 97 8.87 20.87 32.73
C SER A 97 9.14 19.69 33.68
N ASN A 98 10.21 19.77 34.48
CA ASN A 98 10.52 18.78 35.51
C ASN A 98 9.64 18.94 36.77
N ASP A 99 8.94 20.07 36.91
CA ASP A 99 8.17 20.41 38.10
C ASP A 99 6.68 20.06 37.97
N ILE A 100 6.26 19.53 36.82
CA ILE A 100 4.87 19.11 36.60
C ILE A 100 4.60 17.76 37.25
N VAL A 101 3.46 17.64 37.96
CA VAL A 101 3.11 16.42 38.68
C VAL A 101 1.73 15.92 38.27
N PHE A 102 1.67 14.64 37.90
CA PHE A 102 0.50 13.91 37.43
C PHE A 102 0.16 12.73 38.36
N ASP A 103 -0.35 13.01 39.56
CA ASP A 103 -0.58 12.01 40.62
C ASP A 103 -1.52 10.84 40.23
N HIS A 104 -2.41 11.07 39.25
CA HIS A 104 -3.49 10.16 38.89
C HIS A 104 -3.47 9.71 37.43
N LEU A 105 -2.48 10.14 36.66
CA LEU A 105 -2.45 9.90 35.22
C LEU A 105 -2.17 8.42 34.92
N ILE A 106 -3.02 7.83 34.09
CA ILE A 106 -3.00 6.43 33.67
C ILE A 106 -2.62 6.34 32.20
N GLU A 107 -3.10 7.28 31.38
CA GLU A 107 -2.87 7.31 29.94
C GLU A 107 -2.39 8.69 29.50
N LEU A 108 -1.29 8.72 28.74
CA LEU A 108 -0.68 9.94 28.22
C LEU A 108 -0.38 9.79 26.72
N GLU A 109 -0.97 10.65 25.89
CA GLU A 109 -0.66 10.71 24.47
C GLU A 109 0.10 12.00 24.16
N LEU A 110 1.30 11.85 23.63
CA LEU A 110 2.25 12.92 23.29
C LEU A 110 2.75 12.77 21.85
N SER A 111 2.00 12.04 21.01
CA SER A 111 2.43 11.73 19.65
C SER A 111 2.47 12.97 18.75
N MET A 112 3.28 12.91 17.70
CA MET A 112 3.38 13.96 16.67
C MET A 112 3.84 15.32 17.24
N ASN A 113 4.63 15.34 18.31
CA ASN A 113 5.21 16.56 18.86
C ASN A 113 6.65 16.75 18.34
N ARG A 114 7.41 17.61 19.01
CA ARG A 114 8.80 17.95 18.70
C ARG A 114 9.73 17.66 19.89
N LEU A 115 9.36 16.71 20.75
CA LEU A 115 10.11 16.37 21.96
C LEU A 115 11.43 15.68 21.57
N THR A 116 12.53 16.18 22.11
CA THR A 116 13.87 15.56 21.96
C THR A 116 14.27 14.74 23.18
N GLU A 117 13.65 15.04 24.32
CA GLU A 117 13.85 14.38 25.60
C GLU A 117 12.53 14.30 26.37
N ILE A 118 12.47 13.37 27.33
CA ILE A 118 11.34 13.20 28.24
C ILE A 118 11.88 13.20 29.66
N PRO A 119 11.36 14.06 30.55
CA PRO A 119 11.66 13.99 31.98
C PRO A 119 11.38 12.62 32.58
N ASN A 120 11.89 12.35 33.78
CA ASN A 120 11.66 11.07 34.44
C ASN A 120 10.16 10.87 34.81
N LEU A 121 9.43 10.14 33.96
CA LEU A 121 7.99 9.92 34.14
C LEU A 121 7.68 9.02 35.34
N ALA A 122 8.63 8.23 35.84
CA ALA A 122 8.44 7.51 37.09
C ALA A 122 8.21 8.48 38.28
N LYS A 123 8.82 9.67 38.24
CA LYS A 123 8.60 10.73 39.23
C LYS A 123 7.36 11.56 38.93
N LEU A 124 7.19 11.96 37.66
CA LEU A 124 6.13 12.91 37.29
C LEU A 124 4.74 12.24 37.19
N ALA A 125 4.66 10.98 36.78
CA ALA A 125 3.41 10.27 36.53
C ALA A 125 3.49 8.82 37.07
N PRO A 126 3.58 8.61 38.40
CA PRO A 126 3.90 7.30 38.99
C PRO A 126 2.85 6.22 38.71
N LYS A 127 1.61 6.58 38.36
CA LYS A 127 0.50 5.65 38.06
C LYS A 127 0.31 5.36 36.57
N LEU A 128 1.20 5.87 35.70
CA LEU A 128 1.06 5.76 34.26
C LEU A 128 1.15 4.31 33.78
N LYS A 129 0.21 3.91 32.92
CA LYS A 129 0.10 2.54 32.38
C LYS A 129 0.22 2.50 30.87
N THR A 130 -0.19 3.56 30.19
CA THR A 130 -0.15 3.66 28.73
C THR A 130 0.48 4.99 28.33
N ILE A 131 1.43 4.92 27.40
CA ILE A 131 2.00 6.12 26.79
C ILE A 131 2.21 5.97 25.28
N ASP A 132 1.86 7.02 24.53
CA ASP A 132 2.22 7.18 23.12
C ASP A 132 3.16 8.40 22.97
N LEU A 133 4.41 8.14 22.61
CA LEU A 133 5.46 9.11 22.32
C LEU A 133 5.90 9.05 20.85
N SER A 134 5.10 8.41 19.99
CA SER A 134 5.45 8.23 18.60
C SER A 134 5.55 9.54 17.82
N TYR A 135 6.32 9.56 16.74
CA TYR A 135 6.52 10.76 15.92
C TYR A 135 7.05 11.96 16.74
N ASN A 136 8.13 11.73 17.47
CA ASN A 136 8.92 12.76 18.14
C ASN A 136 10.38 12.69 17.63
N PHE A 137 11.33 13.26 18.36
CA PHE A 137 12.76 13.27 18.02
C PHE A 137 13.61 12.70 19.16
N LEU A 138 13.06 11.74 19.90
CA LEU A 138 13.72 11.15 21.06
C LEU A 138 14.94 10.34 20.62
N LYS A 139 16.12 10.66 21.19
CA LYS A 139 17.37 9.93 20.92
C LYS A 139 17.69 8.87 21.97
N SER A 140 17.18 9.06 23.18
CA SER A 140 17.35 8.17 24.32
C SER A 140 16.02 7.52 24.71
N PHE A 141 16.11 6.34 25.30
CA PHE A 141 14.96 5.64 25.86
C PHE A 141 14.47 6.36 27.13
N PRO A 142 13.19 6.77 27.22
CA PRO A 142 12.66 7.45 28.41
C PRO A 142 12.56 6.56 29.64
N VAL A 143 12.54 7.17 30.83
CA VAL A 143 12.32 6.47 32.10
C VAL A 143 10.83 6.48 32.45
N PHE A 144 10.23 5.30 32.57
CA PHE A 144 8.81 5.09 32.88
C PHE A 144 8.61 4.58 34.32
N PRO A 145 7.41 4.68 34.90
CA PRO A 145 7.08 3.98 36.14
C PRO A 145 7.03 2.45 35.95
N GLU A 146 7.24 1.71 37.03
CA GLU A 146 7.27 0.23 37.04
C GLU A 146 5.93 -0.41 36.62
N GLU A 147 4.81 0.29 36.83
CA GLU A 147 3.47 -0.19 36.46
C GLU A 147 3.14 -0.06 34.96
N ILE A 148 4.06 0.44 34.14
CA ILE A 148 3.82 0.67 32.71
C ILE A 148 3.46 -0.63 31.98
N LYS A 149 2.42 -0.57 31.13
CA LYS A 149 1.85 -1.73 30.41
C LYS A 149 1.92 -1.60 28.90
N LYS A 150 1.80 -0.38 28.38
CA LYS A 150 1.85 -0.10 26.94
C LYS A 150 2.73 1.12 26.67
N VAL A 151 3.72 0.92 25.80
CA VAL A 151 4.64 1.97 25.36
C VAL A 151 4.67 1.96 23.84
N ASP A 152 4.38 3.11 23.24
CA ASP A 152 4.64 3.39 21.83
C ASP A 152 5.70 4.49 21.70
N LEU A 153 6.84 4.12 21.10
CA LEU A 153 7.99 4.97 20.82
C LEU A 153 8.30 5.00 19.32
N GLY A 154 7.34 4.63 18.47
CA GLY A 154 7.54 4.54 17.02
C GLY A 154 7.95 5.88 16.39
N HIS A 155 8.70 5.87 15.28
CA HIS A 155 9.13 7.08 14.58
C HIS A 155 9.86 8.09 15.48
N ASN A 156 10.98 7.64 16.05
CA ASN A 156 11.90 8.44 16.85
C ASN A 156 13.36 8.16 16.37
N ASP A 157 14.35 8.65 17.11
CA ASP A 157 15.78 8.47 16.81
C ASP A 157 16.50 7.58 17.85
N ILE A 158 15.75 6.71 18.55
CA ILE A 158 16.27 5.89 19.64
C ILE A 158 17.24 4.83 19.09
N ARG A 159 18.40 4.71 19.73
CA ARG A 159 19.46 3.77 19.31
C ARG A 159 19.63 2.56 20.23
N ILE A 160 19.29 2.71 21.49
CA ILE A 160 19.59 1.74 22.54
C ILE A 160 18.35 1.56 23.41
N ILE A 161 17.99 0.30 23.64
CA ILE A 161 17.05 -0.12 24.69
C ILE A 161 17.90 -0.49 25.92
N PRO A 162 17.55 -0.05 27.14
CA PRO A 162 18.30 -0.42 28.35
C PRO A 162 18.41 -1.93 28.55
N ASN A 163 19.60 -2.42 28.92
CA ASN A 163 19.82 -3.87 29.13
C ASN A 163 18.96 -4.45 30.26
N ASP A 164 18.65 -3.63 31.28
CA ASP A 164 17.88 -4.04 32.45
C ASP A 164 16.36 -3.90 32.25
N ILE A 165 15.88 -3.70 31.01
CA ILE A 165 14.45 -3.48 30.71
C ILE A 165 13.55 -4.60 31.26
N LYS A 166 14.05 -5.84 31.27
CA LYS A 166 13.38 -7.00 31.88
C LYS A 166 13.03 -6.75 33.34
N GLU A 167 13.99 -6.26 34.11
CA GLU A 167 13.82 -6.03 35.55
C GLU A 167 13.08 -4.74 35.85
N MET A 168 13.25 -3.71 35.02
CA MET A 168 12.62 -2.40 35.20
C MET A 168 11.10 -2.41 34.97
N TYR A 169 10.62 -3.15 33.95
CA TYR A 169 9.21 -3.04 33.50
C TYR A 169 8.51 -4.39 33.45
N LYS A 170 8.39 -5.05 34.61
CA LYS A 170 7.80 -6.39 34.78
C LYS A 170 6.33 -6.49 34.35
N GLN A 171 5.61 -5.38 34.18
CA GLN A 171 4.21 -5.33 33.76
C GLN A 171 4.01 -4.97 32.27
N LEU A 172 5.09 -4.74 31.51
CA LEU A 172 5.01 -4.31 30.12
C LEU A 172 4.37 -5.40 29.23
N LYS A 173 3.25 -5.08 28.58
CA LYS A 173 2.50 -6.01 27.72
C LYS A 173 2.64 -5.71 26.23
N ILE A 174 2.62 -4.42 25.87
CA ILE A 174 2.67 -3.96 24.48
C ILE A 174 3.83 -3.00 24.33
N PHE A 175 4.77 -3.35 23.47
CA PHE A 175 5.96 -2.54 23.23
C PHE A 175 6.15 -2.29 21.73
N ILE A 176 5.92 -1.04 21.32
CA ILE A 176 6.01 -0.61 19.92
C ILE A 176 7.17 0.39 19.83
N ILE A 177 8.16 0.10 19.00
CA ILE A 177 9.35 0.94 18.82
C ILE A 177 9.82 0.92 17.35
N THR A 178 8.86 0.99 16.45
CA THR A 178 9.08 0.95 15.00
C THR A 178 9.82 2.20 14.50
N HIS A 179 10.46 2.14 13.34
CA HIS A 179 11.08 3.31 12.72
C HIS A 179 12.02 4.06 13.68
N ASN A 180 12.99 3.34 14.22
CA ASN A 180 14.03 3.86 15.11
C ASN A 180 15.42 3.44 14.59
N LYS A 181 16.46 3.59 15.40
CA LYS A 181 17.86 3.32 15.03
C LYS A 181 18.46 2.19 15.88
N ILE A 182 17.63 1.25 16.32
CA ILE A 182 18.03 0.18 17.25
C ILE A 182 18.81 -0.90 16.51
N LYS A 183 19.90 -1.37 17.12
CA LYS A 183 20.76 -2.43 16.57
C LYS A 183 20.71 -3.75 17.33
N ASN A 184 20.46 -3.68 18.64
CA ASN A 184 20.44 -4.84 19.54
C ASN A 184 19.18 -4.79 20.39
N ILE A 185 18.61 -5.96 20.63
CA ILE A 185 17.47 -6.13 21.52
C ILE A 185 17.92 -6.89 22.78
N PRO A 186 17.82 -6.28 23.97
CA PRO A 186 18.10 -6.96 25.22
C PRO A 186 17.00 -7.97 25.57
N ILE A 187 17.21 -8.74 26.64
CA ILE A 187 16.16 -9.64 27.15
C ILE A 187 14.96 -8.81 27.59
N LEU A 188 13.79 -9.14 27.06
CA LEU A 188 12.54 -8.43 27.35
C LEU A 188 11.79 -9.07 28.55
N PRO A 189 10.88 -8.32 29.21
CA PRO A 189 10.04 -8.85 30.27
C PRO A 189 9.15 -10.03 29.81
N GLU A 190 8.95 -11.02 30.68
CA GLU A 190 8.11 -12.21 30.42
C GLU A 190 6.61 -11.89 30.24
N SER A 191 6.19 -10.70 30.69
CA SER A 191 4.82 -10.19 30.59
C SER A 191 4.45 -9.66 29.20
N VAL A 192 5.43 -9.55 28.30
CA VAL A 192 5.21 -9.00 26.97
C VAL A 192 4.37 -9.94 26.11
N ILE A 193 3.34 -9.39 25.47
CA ILE A 193 2.36 -10.10 24.63
C ILE A 193 2.48 -9.69 23.16
N LYS A 194 2.77 -8.42 22.90
CA LYS A 194 2.93 -7.88 21.54
C LYS A 194 4.16 -6.99 21.47
N ILE A 195 4.99 -7.25 20.46
CA ILE A 195 6.17 -6.43 20.15
C ILE A 195 6.16 -6.07 18.68
N ASP A 196 6.39 -4.79 18.40
CA ASP A 196 6.68 -4.31 17.06
C ASP A 196 8.00 -3.52 17.04
N LEU A 197 9.00 -4.13 16.41
CA LEU A 197 10.37 -3.64 16.25
C LEU A 197 10.71 -3.41 14.77
N SER A 198 9.69 -3.35 13.91
CA SER A 198 9.87 -3.19 12.46
C SER A 198 10.57 -1.87 12.11
N HIS A 199 11.25 -1.85 10.96
CA HIS A 199 11.99 -0.68 10.46
C HIS A 199 13.04 -0.18 11.47
N ASN A 200 13.94 -1.06 11.87
CA ASN A 200 15.12 -0.74 12.68
C ASN A 200 16.38 -1.26 11.96
N PHE A 201 17.51 -1.33 12.68
CA PHE A 201 18.78 -1.86 12.16
C PHE A 201 19.23 -3.07 12.98
N ILE A 202 18.28 -3.89 13.44
CA ILE A 202 18.59 -4.99 14.34
C ILE A 202 19.36 -6.07 13.58
N GLU A 203 20.54 -6.41 14.10
CA GLU A 203 21.42 -7.43 13.53
C GLU A 203 21.38 -8.72 14.36
N VAL A 204 21.32 -8.58 15.70
CA VAL A 204 21.35 -9.69 16.65
C VAL A 204 20.27 -9.49 17.72
N LEU A 205 19.63 -10.59 18.15
CA LEU A 205 18.73 -10.63 19.29
C LEU A 205 19.28 -11.55 20.37
N SER A 206 19.12 -11.15 21.64
CA SER A 206 19.25 -12.07 22.77
C SER A 206 18.14 -13.12 22.73
N SER A 207 18.38 -14.28 23.36
CA SER A 207 17.35 -15.32 23.52
C SER A 207 16.12 -14.75 24.22
N MET A 208 14.94 -15.03 23.67
CA MET A 208 13.68 -14.56 24.23
C MET A 208 13.01 -15.67 25.02
N ASN A 209 12.89 -15.46 26.32
CA ASN A 209 12.00 -16.23 27.20
C ASN A 209 10.78 -15.37 27.51
N THR A 210 9.86 -15.26 26.56
CA THR A 210 8.63 -14.46 26.67
C THR A 210 7.41 -15.35 26.45
N PRO A 211 6.99 -16.12 27.47
CA PRO A 211 6.02 -17.21 27.32
C PRO A 211 4.65 -16.75 26.80
N ASN A 212 4.29 -15.50 27.06
CA ASN A 212 3.01 -14.91 26.67
C ASN A 212 3.03 -14.17 25.32
N LEU A 213 4.15 -14.19 24.60
CA LEU A 213 4.29 -13.48 23.33
C LEU A 213 3.38 -14.11 22.27
N ILE A 214 2.43 -13.33 21.76
CA ILE A 214 1.46 -13.76 20.74
C ILE A 214 1.84 -13.22 19.36
N SER A 215 2.25 -11.95 19.30
CA SER A 215 2.53 -11.24 18.05
C SER A 215 3.92 -10.62 18.09
N PHE A 216 4.73 -10.96 17.10
CA PHE A 216 6.12 -10.54 17.02
C PHE A 216 6.49 -10.06 15.60
N ASN A 217 6.85 -8.78 15.49
CA ASN A 217 7.19 -8.14 14.23
C ASN A 217 8.62 -7.58 14.22
N LEU A 218 9.45 -8.09 13.31
CA LEU A 218 10.83 -7.66 13.05
C LEU A 218 11.04 -7.33 11.56
N GLU A 219 9.98 -7.02 10.83
CA GLU A 219 10.06 -6.68 9.41
C GLU A 219 11.01 -5.50 9.16
N TYR A 220 11.74 -5.50 8.04
CA TYR A 220 12.69 -4.45 7.68
C TYR A 220 13.78 -4.22 8.75
N ASN A 221 14.56 -5.26 9.01
CA ASN A 221 15.75 -5.21 9.87
C ASN A 221 16.97 -5.77 9.13
N LYS A 222 18.02 -6.19 9.84
CA LYS A 222 19.29 -6.65 9.27
C LYS A 222 19.70 -8.04 9.77
N LEU A 223 18.74 -8.83 10.26
CA LEU A 223 19.00 -10.14 10.84
C LEU A 223 19.60 -11.11 9.84
N THR A 224 20.64 -11.83 10.25
CA THR A 224 21.27 -12.90 9.47
C THR A 224 20.82 -14.30 9.92
N MET A 225 20.31 -14.41 11.15
CA MET A 225 19.81 -15.65 11.76
C MET A 225 18.44 -15.43 12.39
N ALA A 226 17.57 -16.43 12.31
CA ALA A 226 16.25 -16.37 12.92
C ALA A 226 16.36 -16.35 14.46
N PRO A 227 15.54 -15.55 15.17
CA PRO A 227 15.53 -15.52 16.62
C PRO A 227 15.07 -16.86 17.23
N HIS A 228 15.61 -17.19 18.40
CA HIS A 228 15.22 -18.35 19.19
C HIS A 228 14.14 -17.99 20.22
N PHE A 229 13.00 -18.67 20.15
CA PHE A 229 11.82 -18.42 20.99
C PHE A 229 11.61 -19.57 21.99
N GLU A 230 12.48 -19.66 22.99
CA GLU A 230 12.36 -20.70 24.01
C GLU A 230 11.09 -20.49 24.85
N GLY A 231 10.24 -21.51 24.96
CA GLY A 231 9.05 -21.50 25.82
C GLY A 231 7.93 -20.52 25.42
N CYS A 232 7.99 -19.91 24.24
CA CYS A 232 7.02 -18.90 23.79
C CYS A 232 5.78 -19.53 23.11
N ARG A 233 4.61 -18.89 23.23
CA ARG A 233 3.35 -19.27 22.54
C ARG A 233 3.02 -18.37 21.35
N VAL A 234 4.00 -18.14 20.49
CA VAL A 234 3.86 -17.19 19.37
C VAL A 234 2.84 -17.71 18.38
N HIS A 235 1.87 -16.86 18.01
CA HIS A 235 0.84 -17.20 17.02
C HIS A 235 1.19 -16.62 15.63
N ALA A 236 1.83 -15.46 15.58
CA ALA A 236 2.22 -14.79 14.35
C ALA A 236 3.66 -14.26 14.41
N ILE A 237 4.46 -14.67 13.43
CA ILE A 237 5.87 -14.30 13.28
C ILE A 237 6.05 -13.56 11.94
N ASN A 238 6.52 -12.32 12.01
CA ASN A 238 6.93 -11.55 10.83
C ASN A 238 8.44 -11.24 10.89
N LEU A 239 9.20 -11.90 10.02
CA LEU A 239 10.64 -11.76 9.81
C LEU A 239 10.95 -11.30 8.38
N ALA A 240 9.96 -10.75 7.67
CA ALA A 240 10.11 -10.31 6.29
C ALA A 240 11.18 -9.23 6.14
N TYR A 241 11.79 -9.13 4.96
CA TYR A 241 12.77 -8.07 4.63
C TYR A 241 13.94 -8.01 5.62
N ASN A 242 14.59 -9.14 5.85
CA ASN A 242 15.82 -9.29 6.63
C ASN A 242 16.91 -9.92 5.72
N ASN A 243 18.01 -10.38 6.31
CA ASN A 243 19.13 -11.03 5.62
C ASN A 243 19.28 -12.50 6.05
N LEU A 244 18.20 -13.16 6.45
CA LEU A 244 18.25 -14.52 7.00
C LEU A 244 18.74 -15.50 5.95
N GLN A 245 19.82 -16.22 6.22
CA GLN A 245 20.32 -17.28 5.33
C GLN A 245 19.76 -18.66 5.70
N THR A 246 19.47 -18.85 6.98
CA THR A 246 18.89 -20.07 7.53
C THR A 246 17.90 -19.72 8.62
N ILE A 247 16.95 -20.61 8.82
CA ILE A 247 16.02 -20.56 9.95
C ILE A 247 16.65 -21.28 11.18
N SER A 248 17.84 -21.90 11.05
CA SER A 248 18.70 -22.56 12.06
C SER A 248 18.55 -24.09 12.20
N ASN A 249 19.35 -24.73 13.08
CA ASN A 249 19.42 -26.19 13.25
C ASN A 249 19.16 -26.60 14.71
N SER A 250 18.07 -27.34 14.92
CA SER A 250 17.68 -28.11 16.12
C SER A 250 17.19 -27.36 17.37
N ASN A 251 16.03 -27.84 17.85
CA ASN A 251 15.27 -27.55 19.07
C ASN A 251 14.43 -26.25 19.09
N THR A 252 13.26 -26.38 18.44
CA THR A 252 12.00 -25.62 18.66
C THR A 252 12.11 -24.10 18.58
N ILE A 253 12.11 -23.60 17.35
CA ILE A 253 11.99 -22.16 17.04
C ILE A 253 10.54 -21.75 16.93
N PHE A 254 9.70 -22.64 16.40
CA PHE A 254 8.29 -22.39 16.16
C PHE A 254 7.47 -23.14 17.19
N SER A 255 6.66 -22.40 17.95
CA SER A 255 5.65 -23.00 18.81
C SER A 255 4.63 -23.77 17.96
N ASN A 256 4.08 -24.85 18.51
CA ASN A 256 2.93 -25.51 17.91
C ASN A 256 1.71 -24.57 17.80
N ASP A 257 1.69 -23.43 18.50
CA ASP A 257 0.62 -22.43 18.42
C ASP A 257 0.74 -21.49 17.21
N VAL A 258 1.84 -21.54 16.46
CA VAL A 258 2.08 -20.65 15.31
C VAL A 258 1.06 -20.93 14.20
N THR A 259 0.37 -19.89 13.76
CA THR A 259 -0.62 -19.92 12.68
C THR A 259 -0.16 -19.16 11.43
N ILE A 260 0.70 -18.14 11.61
CA ILE A 260 1.18 -17.25 10.53
C ILE A 260 2.70 -17.12 10.61
N ILE A 261 3.38 -17.41 9.51
CA ILE A 261 4.81 -17.17 9.33
C ILE A 261 5.01 -16.35 8.04
N ASP A 262 5.62 -15.17 8.17
CA ASP A 262 6.15 -14.40 7.04
C ASP A 262 7.67 -14.27 7.15
N ILE A 263 8.38 -14.86 6.19
CA ILE A 263 9.83 -14.86 6.04
C ILE A 263 10.23 -14.35 4.63
N ARG A 264 9.35 -13.61 3.94
CA ARG A 264 9.60 -13.14 2.58
C ARG A 264 10.82 -12.21 2.49
N ASN A 265 11.47 -12.17 1.33
CA ASN A 265 12.63 -11.32 1.09
C ASN A 265 13.72 -11.48 2.14
N ASN A 266 14.20 -12.71 2.26
CA ASN A 266 15.41 -13.05 2.97
C ASN A 266 16.38 -13.74 1.98
N LEU A 267 17.38 -14.44 2.49
CA LEU A 267 18.39 -15.17 1.72
C LEU A 267 18.30 -16.68 2.02
N ILE A 268 17.12 -17.17 2.40
CA ILE A 268 16.94 -18.55 2.89
C ILE A 268 17.08 -19.52 1.73
N THR A 269 17.98 -20.49 1.83
CA THR A 269 18.22 -21.51 0.78
C THR A 269 17.39 -22.78 0.99
N GLU A 270 17.06 -23.10 2.23
CA GLU A 270 16.31 -24.31 2.59
C GLU A 270 15.31 -24.03 3.71
N LEU A 271 14.12 -24.59 3.57
CA LEU A 271 13.13 -24.61 4.66
C LEU A 271 13.39 -25.83 5.53
N PRO A 272 13.53 -25.67 6.86
CA PRO A 272 13.63 -26.80 7.75
C PRO A 272 12.27 -27.49 7.93
N SER A 273 12.26 -28.82 8.08
CA SER A 273 11.03 -29.60 8.25
C SER A 273 10.17 -29.17 9.45
N TYR A 274 10.80 -28.69 10.52
CA TYR A 274 10.12 -28.26 11.75
C TYR A 274 9.40 -26.90 11.63
N ILE A 275 9.51 -26.18 10.51
CA ILE A 275 8.69 -24.97 10.26
C ILE A 275 7.21 -25.35 10.06
N PHE A 276 6.95 -26.58 9.61
CA PHE A 276 5.62 -27.09 9.30
C PHE A 276 4.94 -27.63 10.55
N THR A 277 4.42 -26.73 11.38
CA THR A 277 3.72 -27.06 12.62
C THR A 277 2.24 -27.40 12.38
N PRO A 278 1.58 -28.17 13.28
CA PRO A 278 0.20 -28.62 13.07
C PRO A 278 -0.86 -27.51 12.92
N ASN A 279 -0.61 -26.34 13.52
CA ASN A 279 -1.56 -25.22 13.50
C ASN A 279 -1.23 -24.16 12.43
N LEU A 280 -0.19 -24.36 11.61
CA LEU A 280 0.21 -23.39 10.60
C LEU A 280 -0.87 -23.26 9.53
N GLN A 281 -1.38 -22.05 9.34
CA GLN A 281 -2.44 -21.72 8.37
C GLN A 281 -1.90 -20.92 7.19
N PHE A 282 -0.86 -20.12 7.41
CA PHE A 282 -0.31 -19.21 6.42
C PHE A 282 1.22 -19.23 6.46
N LEU A 283 1.83 -19.57 5.32
CA LEU A 283 3.27 -19.46 5.12
C LEU A 283 3.57 -18.56 3.93
N ASN A 284 4.31 -17.49 4.17
CA ASN A 284 4.88 -16.64 3.14
C ASN A 284 6.41 -16.74 3.14
N ALA A 285 6.93 -17.44 2.14
CA ALA A 285 8.35 -17.64 1.91
C ALA A 285 8.83 -17.00 0.60
N ALA A 286 8.09 -16.03 0.06
CA ALA A 286 8.38 -15.44 -1.25
C ALA A 286 9.71 -14.68 -1.29
N GLY A 287 10.41 -14.71 -2.44
CA GLY A 287 11.62 -13.91 -2.64
C GLY A 287 12.81 -14.37 -1.79
N ASN A 288 12.98 -15.68 -1.65
CA ASN A 288 14.13 -16.32 -1.01
C ASN A 288 14.95 -17.08 -2.08
N LEU A 289 15.83 -17.97 -1.65
CA LEU A 289 16.66 -18.83 -2.49
C LEU A 289 16.27 -20.31 -2.34
N ILE A 290 15.00 -20.60 -2.02
CA ILE A 290 14.51 -21.94 -1.70
C ILE A 290 14.41 -22.80 -2.96
N GLU A 291 15.17 -23.88 -3.03
CA GLU A 291 15.16 -24.80 -4.19
C GLU A 291 14.15 -25.93 -4.06
N LYS A 292 13.75 -26.30 -2.83
CA LYS A 292 12.83 -27.39 -2.55
C LYS A 292 11.95 -27.09 -1.34
N ILE A 293 10.69 -27.51 -1.42
CA ILE A 293 9.76 -27.55 -0.28
C ILE A 293 9.83 -28.96 0.36
N PRO A 294 10.09 -29.08 1.67
CA PRO A 294 10.05 -30.36 2.37
C PRO A 294 8.68 -31.04 2.34
N GLU A 295 8.66 -32.37 2.36
CA GLU A 295 7.41 -33.16 2.34
C GLU A 295 6.63 -33.03 3.66
N GLU A 296 7.28 -32.58 4.72
CA GLU A 296 6.70 -32.26 6.03
C GLU A 296 5.70 -31.11 5.97
N ILE A 297 5.56 -30.41 4.84
CA ILE A 297 4.43 -29.50 4.62
C ILE A 297 3.07 -30.17 4.88
N ASN A 298 2.98 -31.49 4.72
CA ASN A 298 1.80 -32.28 5.05
C ASN A 298 1.49 -32.39 6.55
N ASN A 299 2.43 -32.00 7.41
CA ASN A 299 2.22 -31.90 8.87
C ASN A 299 1.34 -30.69 9.25
N CYS A 300 0.96 -29.84 8.28
CA CYS A 300 0.06 -28.70 8.47
C CYS A 300 -1.35 -29.03 7.94
N PRO A 301 -2.18 -29.80 8.66
CA PRO A 301 -3.49 -30.25 8.16
C PRO A 301 -4.48 -29.11 7.92
N ILE A 302 -4.25 -27.93 8.51
CA ILE A 302 -5.12 -26.75 8.39
C ILE A 302 -4.51 -25.61 7.57
N MET A 303 -3.42 -25.86 6.83
CA MET A 303 -2.78 -24.85 5.99
C MET A 303 -3.77 -24.32 4.94
N ALA A 304 -4.01 -23.00 4.93
CA ALA A 304 -4.92 -22.35 3.99
C ALA A 304 -4.18 -21.64 2.87
N THR A 305 -3.01 -21.05 3.14
CA THR A 305 -2.25 -20.25 2.17
C THR A 305 -0.78 -20.61 2.18
N LEU A 306 -0.26 -20.91 0.99
CA LEU A 306 1.16 -21.13 0.74
C LEU A 306 1.65 -20.14 -0.32
N ASN A 307 2.67 -19.34 0.02
CA ASN A 307 3.35 -18.49 -0.93
C ASN A 307 4.85 -18.78 -0.96
N ILE A 308 5.30 -19.27 -2.10
CA ILE A 308 6.67 -19.68 -2.40
C ILE A 308 7.19 -18.96 -3.65
N SER A 309 6.50 -17.91 -4.10
CA SER A 309 6.85 -17.15 -5.31
C SER A 309 8.28 -16.61 -5.25
N LEU A 310 8.92 -16.39 -6.40
CA LEU A 310 10.28 -15.82 -6.49
C LEU A 310 11.32 -16.62 -5.69
N ASN A 311 11.26 -17.94 -5.81
CA ASN A 311 12.26 -18.88 -5.31
C ASN A 311 12.70 -19.79 -6.46
N PRO A 312 13.94 -20.28 -6.52
CA PRO A 312 14.42 -21.16 -7.59
C PRO A 312 13.88 -22.61 -7.49
N LEU A 313 12.56 -22.79 -7.41
CA LEU A 313 11.86 -24.07 -7.23
C LEU A 313 11.42 -24.70 -8.57
N GLU A 314 12.14 -25.72 -9.04
CA GLU A 314 11.81 -26.41 -10.30
C GLU A 314 10.57 -27.30 -10.25
N VAL A 315 10.24 -27.84 -9.08
CA VAL A 315 9.14 -28.80 -8.88
C VAL A 315 8.38 -28.54 -7.58
N PHE A 316 7.07 -28.79 -7.60
CA PHE A 316 6.29 -28.90 -6.38
C PHE A 316 6.67 -30.17 -5.59
N PRO A 317 6.41 -30.22 -4.26
CA PRO A 317 6.56 -31.44 -3.47
C PRO A 317 5.65 -32.56 -3.97
N SER A 318 5.91 -33.79 -3.54
CA SER A 318 5.16 -34.98 -3.99
C SER A 318 3.67 -34.93 -3.62
N THR A 319 3.35 -34.21 -2.54
CA THR A 319 1.99 -33.98 -2.04
C THR A 319 1.87 -32.62 -1.37
N LEU A 320 0.63 -32.13 -1.19
CA LEU A 320 0.30 -30.92 -0.45
C LEU A 320 -0.93 -31.17 0.44
N PRO A 321 -1.08 -30.44 1.57
CA PRO A 321 -2.29 -30.50 2.38
C PRO A 321 -3.56 -30.19 1.57
N VAL A 322 -4.57 -31.05 1.68
CA VAL A 322 -5.87 -30.90 0.98
C VAL A 322 -6.70 -29.69 1.46
N SER A 323 -6.31 -29.10 2.59
CA SER A 323 -6.91 -27.89 3.17
C SER A 323 -6.48 -26.59 2.47
N ILE A 324 -5.41 -26.62 1.68
CA ILE A 324 -4.89 -25.41 1.01
C ILE A 324 -5.94 -24.82 0.08
N LYS A 325 -6.17 -23.52 0.26
CA LYS A 325 -7.10 -22.71 -0.52
C LYS A 325 -6.40 -21.83 -1.55
N HIS A 326 -5.18 -21.38 -1.24
CA HIS A 326 -4.45 -20.44 -2.08
C HIS A 326 -2.98 -20.85 -2.21
N ILE A 327 -2.52 -21.01 -3.44
CA ILE A 327 -1.12 -21.29 -3.78
C ILE A 327 -0.58 -20.15 -4.65
N TYR A 328 0.52 -19.57 -4.20
CA TYR A 328 1.29 -18.55 -4.92
C TYR A 328 2.70 -19.09 -5.17
N ALA A 329 3.00 -19.40 -6.43
CA ALA A 329 4.28 -19.94 -6.87
C ALA A 329 4.69 -19.30 -8.21
N GLY A 330 4.59 -17.97 -8.28
CA GLY A 330 5.01 -17.21 -9.45
C GLY A 330 6.53 -17.06 -9.51
N PHE A 331 7.12 -17.08 -10.71
CA PHE A 331 8.55 -16.89 -10.94
C PHE A 331 9.41 -17.90 -10.17
N CYS A 332 9.01 -19.18 -10.19
CA CYS A 332 9.67 -20.26 -9.47
C CYS A 332 10.59 -21.14 -10.34
N MET A 333 10.52 -21.04 -11.68
CA MET A 333 11.12 -21.99 -12.64
C MET A 333 10.37 -23.33 -12.77
N LEU A 334 9.11 -23.39 -12.34
CA LEU A 334 8.29 -24.60 -12.41
C LEU A 334 8.06 -25.04 -13.85
N LYS A 335 8.22 -26.34 -14.11
CA LYS A 335 7.99 -26.95 -15.44
C LYS A 335 6.62 -27.61 -15.59
N MET A 336 6.01 -28.01 -14.47
CA MET A 336 4.67 -28.61 -14.46
C MET A 336 3.93 -28.37 -13.15
N VAL A 337 2.60 -28.48 -13.22
CA VAL A 337 1.72 -28.62 -12.04
C VAL A 337 1.35 -30.11 -11.90
N PRO A 338 1.67 -30.80 -10.79
CA PRO A 338 1.42 -32.22 -10.62
C PRO A 338 -0.06 -32.63 -10.70
N LEU A 339 -0.34 -33.84 -11.17
CA LEU A 339 -1.71 -34.37 -11.32
C LEU A 339 -2.51 -34.43 -10.01
N TYR A 340 -1.84 -34.58 -8.85
CA TYR A 340 -2.52 -34.62 -7.56
C TYR A 340 -3.24 -33.30 -7.21
N PHE A 341 -2.94 -32.19 -7.89
CA PHE A 341 -3.67 -30.94 -7.72
C PHE A 341 -5.17 -31.10 -8.01
N ALA A 342 -5.56 -32.10 -8.81
CA ALA A 342 -6.96 -32.47 -9.02
C ALA A 342 -7.67 -32.92 -7.73
N ASN A 343 -6.92 -33.40 -6.73
CA ASN A 343 -7.44 -33.86 -5.43
C ASN A 343 -7.45 -32.76 -4.36
N LEU A 344 -6.94 -31.56 -4.66
CA LEU A 344 -6.97 -30.42 -3.73
C LEU A 344 -8.35 -29.76 -3.75
N THR A 345 -9.31 -30.42 -3.10
CA THR A 345 -10.74 -30.05 -3.12
C THR A 345 -11.02 -28.67 -2.52
N SER A 346 -10.11 -28.13 -1.70
CA SER A 346 -10.22 -26.79 -1.12
C SER A 346 -9.57 -25.68 -1.96
N LEU A 347 -8.80 -26.01 -3.01
CA LEU A 347 -7.98 -25.04 -3.74
C LEU A 347 -8.84 -24.09 -4.59
N LEU A 348 -8.90 -22.82 -4.18
CA LEU A 348 -9.68 -21.76 -4.84
C LEU A 348 -8.84 -20.90 -5.77
N THR A 349 -7.56 -20.67 -5.41
CA THR A 349 -6.65 -19.78 -6.13
C THR A 349 -5.34 -20.48 -6.43
N LEU A 350 -4.92 -20.44 -7.70
CA LEU A 350 -3.60 -20.87 -8.13
C LEU A 350 -2.96 -19.76 -8.96
N THR A 351 -1.88 -19.16 -8.47
CA THR A 351 -1.07 -18.20 -9.23
C THR A 351 0.33 -18.73 -9.43
N VAL A 352 0.67 -18.98 -10.70
CA VAL A 352 1.95 -19.54 -11.16
C VAL A 352 2.49 -18.77 -12.37
N PRO A 353 2.45 -17.41 -12.39
CA PRO A 353 2.95 -16.65 -13.53
C PRO A 353 4.47 -16.75 -13.65
N GLY A 354 5.03 -16.51 -14.83
CA GLY A 354 6.49 -16.41 -15.00
C GLY A 354 7.23 -17.74 -14.82
N ASN A 355 6.59 -18.86 -15.13
CA ASN A 355 7.15 -20.20 -15.07
C ASN A 355 7.32 -20.78 -16.49
N GLN A 356 7.59 -22.08 -16.60
CA GLN A 356 7.81 -22.80 -17.87
C GLN A 356 6.69 -23.81 -18.13
N LEU A 357 5.45 -23.49 -17.73
CA LEU A 357 4.32 -24.42 -17.82
C LEU A 357 3.74 -24.47 -19.24
N VAL A 358 3.46 -25.68 -19.71
CA VAL A 358 2.77 -25.95 -20.98
C VAL A 358 1.31 -26.40 -20.81
N HIS A 359 0.98 -27.00 -19.65
CA HIS A 359 -0.36 -27.45 -19.30
C HIS A 359 -0.55 -27.45 -17.77
N ILE A 360 -1.81 -27.58 -17.32
CA ILE A 360 -2.19 -27.87 -15.93
C ILE A 360 -3.24 -28.98 -15.90
N PRO A 361 -3.33 -29.77 -14.81
CA PRO A 361 -4.45 -30.67 -14.59
C PRO A 361 -5.76 -29.90 -14.37
N LEU A 362 -6.90 -30.57 -14.58
CA LEU A 362 -8.19 -30.02 -14.20
C LEU A 362 -8.30 -30.02 -12.67
N ILE A 363 -8.41 -28.83 -12.09
CA ILE A 363 -8.61 -28.61 -10.64
C ILE A 363 -10.07 -28.20 -10.44
N PRO A 364 -10.98 -29.08 -9.97
CA PRO A 364 -12.43 -28.82 -9.99
C PRO A 364 -12.88 -27.63 -9.12
N SER A 365 -12.19 -27.40 -8.01
CA SER A 365 -12.48 -26.38 -6.99
C SER A 365 -12.07 -24.95 -7.40
N LEU A 366 -11.22 -24.82 -8.42
CA LEU A 366 -10.54 -23.57 -8.76
C LEU A 366 -11.51 -22.47 -9.20
N LYS A 367 -11.33 -21.26 -8.65
CA LYS A 367 -12.12 -20.05 -8.98
C LYS A 367 -11.28 -18.97 -9.65
N TYR A 368 -10.02 -18.86 -9.27
CA TYR A 368 -9.10 -17.83 -9.75
C TYR A 368 -7.80 -18.47 -10.18
N VAL A 369 -7.36 -18.20 -11.41
CA VAL A 369 -6.10 -18.75 -11.91
C VAL A 369 -5.31 -17.68 -12.66
N ASN A 370 -4.03 -17.55 -12.34
CA ASN A 370 -3.08 -16.73 -13.08
C ASN A 370 -1.94 -17.62 -13.58
N LEU A 371 -1.93 -17.84 -14.89
CA LEU A 371 -0.96 -18.62 -15.67
C LEU A 371 -0.18 -17.71 -16.63
N SER A 372 -0.17 -16.40 -16.39
CA SER A 372 0.48 -15.45 -17.30
C SER A 372 1.98 -15.67 -17.42
N SER A 373 2.58 -15.27 -18.55
CA SER A 373 4.03 -15.40 -18.77
C SER A 373 4.53 -16.85 -18.62
N ASN A 374 3.85 -17.79 -19.26
CA ASN A 374 4.25 -19.19 -19.39
C ASN A 374 4.39 -19.54 -20.89
N ILE A 375 4.30 -20.82 -21.25
CA ILE A 375 4.48 -21.31 -22.63
C ILE A 375 3.27 -22.12 -23.13
N PHE A 376 2.04 -21.76 -22.72
CA PHE A 376 0.81 -22.41 -23.20
C PHE A 376 0.54 -22.07 -24.67
N GLU A 377 0.39 -23.09 -25.52
CA GLU A 377 0.00 -22.91 -26.93
C GLU A 377 -1.52 -23.06 -27.17
N ARG A 378 -2.22 -23.63 -26.19
CA ARG A 378 -3.67 -23.83 -26.20
C ARG A 378 -4.26 -23.30 -24.91
N PHE A 379 -5.54 -22.96 -24.94
CA PHE A 379 -6.29 -22.57 -23.75
C PHE A 379 -6.24 -23.70 -22.69
N PRO A 380 -5.94 -23.38 -21.41
CA PRO A 380 -5.72 -24.38 -20.36
C PRO A 380 -7.01 -25.11 -19.98
N ARG A 381 -6.87 -26.35 -19.47
CA ARG A 381 -8.00 -27.15 -18.98
C ARG A 381 -8.41 -26.69 -17.58
N VAL A 382 -9.41 -25.81 -17.52
CA VAL A 382 -9.96 -25.22 -16.27
C VAL A 382 -11.44 -25.56 -16.08
N PRO A 383 -11.97 -25.54 -14.84
CA PRO A 383 -13.38 -25.86 -14.59
C PRO A 383 -14.33 -24.79 -15.14
N LEU A 384 -15.55 -25.18 -15.53
CA LEU A 384 -16.59 -24.25 -16.01
C LEU A 384 -17.05 -23.23 -14.94
N THR A 385 -16.69 -23.47 -13.67
CA THR A 385 -17.04 -22.59 -12.54
C THR A 385 -16.00 -21.50 -12.25
N ILE A 386 -14.94 -21.41 -13.07
CA ILE A 386 -13.89 -20.39 -12.98
C ILE A 386 -14.49 -18.99 -13.10
N ARG A 387 -13.96 -18.04 -12.31
CA ARG A 387 -14.39 -16.64 -12.26
C ARG A 387 -13.36 -15.68 -12.84
N SER A 388 -12.07 -15.93 -12.64
CA SER A 388 -11.01 -15.11 -13.25
C SER A 388 -9.94 -16.02 -13.82
N ILE A 389 -9.53 -15.73 -15.06
CA ILE A 389 -8.41 -16.38 -15.72
C ILE A 389 -7.51 -15.33 -16.36
N ASP A 390 -6.24 -15.38 -15.97
CA ASP A 390 -5.16 -14.68 -16.65
C ASP A 390 -4.23 -15.69 -17.33
N VAL A 391 -4.24 -15.69 -18.66
CA VAL A 391 -3.34 -16.47 -19.52
C VAL A 391 -2.56 -15.54 -20.45
N SER A 392 -2.39 -14.28 -20.07
CA SER A 392 -1.63 -13.31 -20.86
C SER A 392 -0.17 -13.70 -21.03
N ARG A 393 0.48 -13.20 -22.08
CA ARG A 393 1.91 -13.47 -22.37
C ARG A 393 2.21 -14.97 -22.49
N ASN A 394 1.37 -15.68 -23.23
CA ASN A 394 1.55 -17.08 -23.60
C ASN A 394 1.65 -17.19 -25.13
N LYS A 395 1.47 -18.39 -25.69
CA LYS A 395 1.49 -18.66 -27.13
C LYS A 395 0.14 -19.17 -27.63
N ILE A 396 -0.96 -18.82 -26.95
CA ILE A 396 -2.30 -19.36 -27.24
C ILE A 396 -2.74 -18.86 -28.61
N THR A 397 -3.10 -19.78 -29.50
CA THR A 397 -3.55 -19.45 -30.86
C THR A 397 -5.07 -19.43 -31.02
N GLN A 398 -5.76 -20.19 -30.18
CA GLN A 398 -7.21 -20.39 -30.25
C GLN A 398 -7.82 -20.51 -28.86
N ILE A 399 -9.06 -20.03 -28.75
CA ILE A 399 -9.91 -20.12 -27.57
C ILE A 399 -10.99 -21.17 -27.85
N PRO A 400 -11.50 -21.89 -26.82
CA PRO A 400 -12.57 -22.87 -27.02
C PRO A 400 -13.79 -22.26 -27.69
N ASP A 401 -14.31 -22.93 -28.72
CA ASP A 401 -15.53 -22.55 -29.43
C ASP A 401 -16.49 -23.77 -29.48
N PRO A 402 -17.66 -23.73 -28.79
CA PRO A 402 -18.19 -22.62 -28.02
C PRO A 402 -17.47 -22.39 -26.67
N PHE A 403 -17.37 -21.12 -26.25
CA PHE A 403 -16.72 -20.73 -24.99
C PHE A 403 -17.66 -20.85 -23.78
N ASN A 404 -17.81 -22.04 -23.18
CA ASN A 404 -18.90 -22.32 -22.21
C ASN A 404 -18.72 -21.82 -20.76
N PHE A 405 -17.85 -20.85 -20.48
CA PHE A 405 -17.57 -20.37 -19.12
C PHE A 405 -18.54 -19.27 -18.66
N LYS A 406 -19.78 -19.65 -18.26
CA LYS A 406 -20.85 -18.69 -17.89
C LYS A 406 -20.58 -17.89 -16.62
N HIS A 407 -19.74 -18.40 -15.72
CA HIS A 407 -19.40 -17.75 -14.44
C HIS A 407 -18.19 -16.83 -14.51
N ILE A 408 -17.54 -16.71 -15.68
CA ILE A 408 -16.37 -15.86 -15.84
C ILE A 408 -16.73 -14.40 -15.61
N GLU A 409 -15.95 -13.73 -14.78
CA GLU A 409 -16.01 -12.30 -14.49
C GLU A 409 -14.84 -11.56 -15.15
N GLU A 410 -13.69 -12.20 -15.28
CA GLU A 410 -12.46 -11.61 -15.83
C GLU A 410 -11.73 -12.59 -16.74
N LEU A 411 -11.41 -12.13 -17.95
CA LEU A 411 -10.72 -12.90 -18.98
C LEU A 411 -9.58 -12.08 -19.56
N GLU A 412 -8.36 -12.43 -19.20
CA GLU A 412 -7.14 -11.77 -19.65
C GLU A 412 -6.36 -12.69 -20.61
N LEU A 413 -6.31 -12.27 -21.87
CA LEU A 413 -5.78 -13.01 -23.02
C LEU A 413 -4.69 -12.23 -23.76
N SER A 414 -4.27 -11.08 -23.21
CA SER A 414 -3.34 -10.18 -23.88
C SER A 414 -2.00 -10.84 -24.19
N PHE A 415 -1.29 -10.38 -25.22
CA PHE A 415 0.02 -10.93 -25.63
C PHE A 415 -0.04 -12.45 -25.88
N ASN A 416 -0.97 -12.87 -26.73
CA ASN A 416 -1.06 -14.23 -27.26
C ASN A 416 -1.02 -14.18 -28.80
N MET A 417 -1.31 -15.31 -29.45
CA MET A 417 -1.33 -15.47 -30.90
C MET A 417 -2.75 -15.68 -31.43
N ILE A 418 -3.76 -15.13 -30.74
CA ILE A 418 -5.17 -15.28 -31.10
C ILE A 418 -5.46 -14.43 -32.34
N SER A 419 -6.08 -15.04 -33.36
CA SER A 419 -6.33 -14.38 -34.66
C SER A 419 -7.79 -13.95 -34.89
N LYS A 420 -8.73 -14.37 -34.03
CA LYS A 420 -10.16 -14.07 -34.13
C LYS A 420 -10.74 -13.59 -32.79
N VAL A 421 -11.76 -12.74 -32.80
CA VAL A 421 -12.45 -12.35 -31.56
C VAL A 421 -13.27 -13.54 -31.05
N PRO A 422 -13.14 -13.93 -29.77
CA PRO A 422 -13.97 -14.97 -29.18
C PRO A 422 -15.43 -14.53 -29.08
N ILE A 423 -16.37 -15.42 -29.39
CA ILE A 423 -17.81 -15.18 -29.21
C ILE A 423 -18.16 -15.36 -27.73
N LEU A 424 -18.40 -14.25 -27.03
CA LEU A 424 -18.59 -14.17 -25.57
C LEU A 424 -19.93 -13.51 -25.18
N ALA A 425 -20.85 -13.30 -26.11
CA ALA A 425 -22.12 -12.61 -25.85
C ALA A 425 -22.97 -13.28 -24.76
N HIS A 426 -22.83 -14.60 -24.57
CA HIS A 426 -23.51 -15.39 -23.53
C HIS A 426 -22.80 -15.40 -22.17
N CYS A 427 -21.59 -14.83 -22.05
CA CYS A 427 -20.87 -14.70 -20.78
C CYS A 427 -21.41 -13.51 -19.97
N THR A 428 -22.64 -13.63 -19.45
CA THR A 428 -23.39 -12.53 -18.82
C THR A 428 -22.79 -11.99 -17.51
N ASN A 429 -21.76 -12.62 -16.97
CA ASN A 429 -21.05 -12.17 -15.77
C ASN A 429 -19.72 -11.48 -16.09
N LEU A 430 -19.26 -11.52 -17.34
CA LEU A 430 -17.95 -11.00 -17.74
C LEU A 430 -17.95 -9.48 -17.60
N LYS A 431 -17.05 -8.96 -16.76
CA LYS A 431 -16.84 -7.54 -16.45
C LYS A 431 -15.59 -6.99 -17.12
N ILE A 432 -14.52 -7.77 -17.21
CA ILE A 432 -13.23 -7.33 -17.76
C ILE A 432 -12.78 -8.32 -18.83
N LEU A 433 -12.58 -7.82 -20.05
CA LEU A 433 -11.99 -8.58 -21.16
C LEU A 433 -10.76 -7.85 -21.69
N LYS A 434 -9.63 -8.55 -21.74
CA LYS A 434 -8.38 -8.00 -22.26
C LYS A 434 -7.84 -8.89 -23.38
N LEU A 435 -7.73 -8.33 -24.57
CA LEU A 435 -7.31 -8.96 -25.83
C LEU A 435 -6.08 -8.27 -26.44
N SER A 436 -5.46 -7.34 -25.71
CA SER A 436 -4.41 -6.48 -26.24
C SER A 436 -3.23 -7.27 -26.82
N TYR A 437 -2.54 -6.71 -27.82
CA TYR A 437 -1.37 -7.35 -28.44
C TYR A 437 -1.61 -8.79 -28.95
N ASN A 438 -2.80 -9.06 -29.48
CA ASN A 438 -3.08 -10.25 -30.27
C ASN A 438 -3.19 -9.88 -31.77
N PRO A 439 -2.81 -10.78 -32.69
CA PRO A 439 -2.93 -10.57 -34.13
C PRO A 439 -4.38 -10.70 -34.65
N ILE A 440 -5.35 -10.12 -33.93
CA ILE A 440 -6.76 -10.11 -34.30
C ILE A 440 -7.00 -9.00 -35.32
N SER A 441 -7.64 -9.34 -36.44
CA SER A 441 -7.96 -8.41 -37.52
C SER A 441 -9.32 -8.71 -38.12
N GLU A 442 -10.36 -8.09 -37.57
CA GLU A 442 -11.74 -8.30 -38.00
C GLU A 442 -12.62 -7.10 -37.65
N THR A 443 -13.75 -6.98 -38.35
CA THR A 443 -14.82 -6.04 -38.00
C THR A 443 -15.94 -6.83 -37.35
N VAL A 444 -16.36 -6.41 -36.15
CA VAL A 444 -17.37 -7.13 -35.35
C VAL A 444 -18.51 -6.21 -34.96
N HIS A 445 -19.69 -6.82 -34.81
CA HIS A 445 -20.84 -6.18 -34.18
C HIS A 445 -20.79 -6.45 -32.67
N PRO A 446 -20.55 -5.45 -31.80
CA PRO A 446 -20.29 -5.71 -30.38
C PRO A 446 -21.34 -6.55 -29.67
N SER A 447 -22.63 -6.43 -30.04
CA SER A 447 -23.70 -7.20 -29.39
C SER A 447 -23.74 -8.68 -29.75
N THR A 448 -23.07 -9.10 -30.82
CA THR A 448 -22.99 -10.52 -31.21
C THR A 448 -21.77 -11.20 -30.59
N VAL A 449 -20.73 -10.44 -30.25
CA VAL A 449 -19.47 -10.96 -29.70
C VAL A 449 -19.30 -10.70 -28.21
N PHE A 450 -19.83 -9.60 -27.65
CA PHE A 450 -19.56 -9.19 -26.27
C PHE A 450 -20.85 -9.03 -25.45
N PRO A 451 -20.80 -9.33 -24.14
CA PRO A 451 -21.96 -9.19 -23.26
C PRO A 451 -22.27 -7.70 -23.02
N GLN A 452 -23.49 -7.30 -23.39
CA GLN A 452 -23.85 -5.87 -23.47
C GLN A 452 -24.13 -5.18 -22.13
N LYS A 453 -24.47 -5.94 -21.07
CA LYS A 453 -24.89 -5.38 -19.79
C LYS A 453 -23.82 -5.44 -18.71
N SER A 454 -22.97 -6.46 -18.75
CA SER A 454 -22.01 -6.77 -17.69
C SER A 454 -20.61 -6.24 -17.98
N LEU A 455 -20.23 -6.08 -19.25
CA LEU A 455 -18.87 -5.70 -19.61
C LEU A 455 -18.58 -4.25 -19.23
N ILE A 456 -17.64 -4.07 -18.32
CA ILE A 456 -17.20 -2.77 -17.79
C ILE A 456 -15.96 -2.29 -18.53
N THR A 457 -14.98 -3.17 -18.74
CA THR A 457 -13.69 -2.83 -19.38
C THR A 457 -13.39 -3.77 -20.54
N LEU A 458 -13.05 -3.19 -21.69
CA LEU A 458 -12.59 -3.89 -22.88
C LEU A 458 -11.23 -3.31 -23.32
N ASP A 459 -10.17 -4.10 -23.25
CA ASP A 459 -8.85 -3.71 -23.76
C ASP A 459 -8.54 -4.45 -25.07
N ILE A 460 -8.47 -3.69 -26.16
CA ILE A 460 -8.13 -4.16 -27.51
C ILE A 460 -6.91 -3.41 -28.06
N THR A 461 -6.09 -2.83 -27.18
CA THR A 461 -4.90 -2.06 -27.55
C THR A 461 -3.96 -2.92 -28.41
N ASN A 462 -3.46 -2.35 -29.51
CA ASN A 462 -2.58 -3.04 -30.46
C ASN A 462 -3.18 -4.34 -31.04
N THR A 463 -4.47 -4.26 -31.35
CA THR A 463 -5.18 -5.18 -32.25
C THR A 463 -5.73 -4.40 -33.46
N ASN A 464 -6.23 -5.10 -34.47
CA ASN A 464 -6.94 -4.51 -35.60
C ASN A 464 -8.46 -4.78 -35.55
N ILE A 465 -9.02 -4.91 -34.34
CA ILE A 465 -10.47 -5.05 -34.13
C ILE A 465 -11.16 -3.73 -34.49
N LYS A 466 -12.13 -3.78 -35.39
CA LYS A 466 -12.99 -2.65 -35.75
C LYS A 466 -14.44 -2.95 -35.34
N PHE A 467 -15.18 -1.89 -35.07
CA PHE A 467 -16.60 -1.99 -34.75
C PHE A 467 -17.44 -1.39 -35.87
N ASP A 468 -18.44 -2.14 -36.36
CA ASP A 468 -19.45 -1.60 -37.27
C ASP A 468 -20.42 -0.65 -36.54
N LYS A 469 -20.58 -0.84 -35.23
CA LYS A 469 -21.32 0.01 -34.31
C LYS A 469 -20.55 0.12 -33.00
N ASN A 470 -20.48 1.34 -32.46
CA ASN A 470 -19.79 1.59 -31.20
C ASN A 470 -20.34 0.74 -30.04
N PRO A 471 -19.48 0.11 -29.22
CA PRO A 471 -19.92 -0.64 -28.05
C PRO A 471 -20.58 0.30 -27.02
N ALA A 472 -21.65 -0.20 -26.38
CA ALA A 472 -22.39 0.59 -25.41
C ALA A 472 -21.76 0.48 -24.02
N ARG A 473 -21.53 1.64 -23.36
CA ARG A 473 -21.33 1.78 -21.91
C ARG A 473 -20.23 0.88 -21.28
N CYS A 474 -19.18 0.56 -22.04
CA CYS A 474 -17.94 0.02 -21.50
C CYS A 474 -16.80 1.03 -21.66
N GLU A 475 -15.85 0.97 -20.75
CA GLU A 475 -14.55 1.60 -20.91
C GLU A 475 -13.72 0.82 -21.92
N LEU A 476 -13.36 1.49 -23.01
CA LEU A 476 -12.65 0.88 -24.12
C LEU A 476 -11.21 1.40 -24.15
N LEU A 477 -10.23 0.53 -23.90
CA LEU A 477 -8.83 0.79 -24.15
C LEU A 477 -8.49 0.31 -25.57
N GLY A 478 -7.99 1.21 -26.42
CA GLY A 478 -7.68 0.86 -27.80
C GLY A 478 -6.75 1.85 -28.48
N SER A 479 -6.17 1.43 -29.61
CA SER A 479 -5.21 2.25 -30.38
C SER A 479 -5.86 3.38 -31.18
N TYR A 480 -7.20 3.44 -31.23
CA TYR A 480 -7.98 4.45 -31.94
C TYR A 480 -9.15 4.93 -31.06
N GLU A 481 -9.63 6.15 -31.31
CA GLU A 481 -10.81 6.69 -30.63
C GLU A 481 -12.08 6.14 -31.32
N TYR A 482 -12.75 5.18 -30.68
CA TYR A 482 -13.99 4.58 -31.20
C TYR A 482 -15.23 5.28 -30.64
N THR A 483 -15.20 5.67 -29.36
CA THR A 483 -16.35 6.21 -28.65
C THR A 483 -15.93 7.36 -27.74
N LYS A 484 -16.90 8.15 -27.27
CA LYS A 484 -16.68 9.18 -26.24
C LYS A 484 -16.24 8.64 -24.87
N PHE A 485 -16.36 7.33 -24.64
CA PHE A 485 -15.93 6.64 -23.42
C PHE A 485 -14.64 5.83 -23.64
N SER A 486 -14.01 5.96 -24.82
CA SER A 486 -12.77 5.29 -25.13
C SER A 486 -11.59 5.99 -24.46
N LYS A 487 -10.83 5.25 -23.66
CA LYS A 487 -9.47 5.61 -23.33
C LYS A 487 -8.60 5.21 -24.52
N LEU A 488 -8.36 6.16 -25.43
CA LEU A 488 -7.32 5.99 -26.44
C LEU A 488 -6.01 5.61 -25.70
N ILE A 489 -5.27 4.62 -26.16
CA ILE A 489 -3.95 4.26 -25.64
C ILE A 489 -3.02 4.25 -26.84
N LYS A 490 -2.07 5.18 -26.84
CA LYS A 490 -1.11 5.31 -27.94
C LYS A 490 0.28 4.97 -27.44
N THR A 491 0.76 3.78 -27.80
CA THR A 491 2.11 3.29 -27.47
C THR A 491 2.96 3.20 -28.74
N ASN A 492 4.12 3.86 -28.75
CA ASN A 492 5.07 3.82 -29.89
C ASN A 492 6.15 2.72 -29.70
N GLY A 493 5.79 1.56 -29.15
CA GLY A 493 6.69 0.41 -28.95
C GLY A 493 7.79 0.56 -27.89
N TYR A 494 7.83 1.70 -27.20
CA TYR A 494 8.72 1.97 -26.06
C TYR A 494 7.95 2.14 -24.74
N VAL A 495 6.65 1.81 -24.71
CA VAL A 495 5.79 1.98 -23.53
C VAL A 495 5.01 0.70 -23.30
N GLY A 496 5.05 0.20 -22.07
CA GLY A 496 4.22 -0.89 -21.60
C GLY A 496 3.37 -0.44 -20.42
N PHE A 497 2.27 -1.14 -20.19
CA PHE A 497 1.45 -0.96 -19.01
C PHE A 497 0.84 -2.30 -18.61
N ALA A 498 0.42 -2.40 -17.36
CA ALA A 498 -0.32 -3.55 -16.87
C ALA A 498 -1.27 -3.10 -15.77
N GLU A 499 -2.50 -3.59 -15.82
CA GLU A 499 -3.54 -3.33 -14.82
C GLU A 499 -4.11 -4.65 -14.31
N MET A 500 -4.41 -4.73 -13.02
CA MET A 500 -5.09 -5.86 -12.38
C MET A 500 -5.93 -5.35 -11.22
N LYS A 501 -7.19 -5.80 -11.15
CA LYS A 501 -8.10 -5.46 -10.04
C LYS A 501 -7.58 -5.94 -8.68
N GLY A 502 -6.76 -6.98 -8.67
CA GLY A 502 -6.25 -7.60 -7.46
C GLY A 502 -7.39 -8.30 -6.71
N VAL A 503 -7.39 -8.20 -5.39
CA VAL A 503 -8.40 -8.80 -4.52
C VAL A 503 -9.63 -7.90 -4.28
N ARG A 504 -9.62 -6.67 -4.83
CA ARG A 504 -10.72 -5.70 -4.70
C ARG A 504 -11.95 -6.15 -5.50
N ASP A 505 -13.11 -5.59 -5.19
CA ASP A 505 -14.35 -5.88 -5.93
C ASP A 505 -14.41 -5.20 -7.31
N THR A 506 -13.75 -4.04 -7.45
CA THR A 506 -13.75 -3.20 -8.65
C THR A 506 -12.37 -2.66 -9.00
N MET A 507 -12.13 -2.36 -10.28
CA MET A 507 -10.98 -1.59 -10.75
C MET A 507 -11.30 -0.09 -10.68
N GLU A 508 -10.82 0.55 -9.62
CA GLU A 508 -10.98 1.98 -9.31
C GLU A 508 -9.91 2.84 -10.00
N ASP A 509 -8.72 2.30 -10.28
CA ASP A 509 -7.67 3.05 -10.97
C ASP A 509 -8.01 3.40 -12.42
N SER A 510 -7.23 4.33 -12.96
CA SER A 510 -7.23 4.71 -14.36
C SER A 510 -5.85 5.14 -14.82
N ILE A 511 -5.52 4.87 -16.08
CA ILE A 511 -4.27 5.30 -16.70
C ILE A 511 -4.51 6.23 -17.90
N VAL A 512 -3.51 7.06 -18.19
CA VAL A 512 -3.39 7.81 -19.45
C VAL A 512 -2.04 7.52 -20.10
N ILE A 513 -2.07 7.20 -21.39
CA ILE A 513 -0.87 6.95 -22.20
C ILE A 513 -1.05 7.62 -23.56
N ARG A 514 -0.29 8.68 -23.82
CA ARG A 514 -0.28 9.43 -25.09
C ARG A 514 1.15 9.70 -25.52
N THR A 515 1.68 8.89 -26.43
CA THR A 515 2.91 9.25 -27.13
C THR A 515 2.63 10.29 -28.22
N GLU A 516 3.47 11.32 -28.28
CA GLU A 516 3.41 12.38 -29.29
C GLU A 516 2.08 13.15 -29.31
N ILE A 517 1.60 13.53 -28.12
CA ILE A 517 0.29 14.18 -27.95
C ILE A 517 0.23 15.60 -28.54
N ASN A 518 1.33 16.36 -28.43
CA ASN A 518 1.48 17.73 -28.94
C ASN A 518 2.98 18.10 -28.91
N GLU A 519 3.54 18.70 -29.95
CA GLU A 519 4.95 19.16 -29.96
C GLU A 519 5.99 18.10 -29.56
N ASN A 520 5.84 16.85 -30.04
CA ASN A 520 6.70 15.72 -29.66
C ASN A 520 6.73 15.41 -28.14
N ARG A 521 5.70 15.81 -27.38
CA ARG A 521 5.55 15.47 -25.97
C ARG A 521 4.90 14.11 -25.79
N ASP A 522 5.34 13.39 -24.78
CA ASP A 522 4.63 12.20 -24.30
C ASP A 522 3.98 12.52 -22.95
N LEU A 523 2.75 12.05 -22.73
CA LEU A 523 1.98 12.21 -21.50
C LEU A 523 1.62 10.82 -20.95
N PHE A 524 2.02 10.58 -19.71
CA PHE A 524 1.72 9.37 -18.95
C PHE A 524 1.12 9.75 -17.60
N GLY A 525 0.22 8.94 -17.09
CA GLY A 525 -0.29 9.13 -15.74
C GLY A 525 -1.00 7.92 -15.19
N VAL A 526 -0.81 7.66 -13.90
CA VAL A 526 -1.54 6.67 -13.11
C VAL A 526 -2.39 7.46 -12.11
N PHE A 527 -3.69 7.20 -12.14
CA PHE A 527 -4.70 7.78 -11.28
C PHE A 527 -5.30 6.66 -10.44
N ASP A 528 -4.81 6.53 -9.23
CA ASP A 528 -5.22 5.50 -8.29
C ASP A 528 -6.47 6.00 -7.55
N GLY A 529 -7.56 5.26 -7.67
CA GLY A 529 -8.91 5.69 -7.31
C GLY A 529 -9.37 5.03 -6.02
N HIS A 530 -10.11 5.78 -5.20
CA HIS A 530 -10.65 5.23 -3.94
C HIS A 530 -12.08 5.66 -3.67
N GLY A 531 -12.89 4.70 -3.19
CA GLY A 531 -14.31 4.93 -2.89
C GLY A 531 -15.19 5.04 -4.14
N GLY A 532 -14.67 4.64 -5.30
CA GLY A 532 -15.25 4.76 -6.61
C GLY A 532 -14.18 4.99 -7.69
N ARG A 533 -14.62 4.98 -8.95
CA ARG A 533 -13.76 5.11 -10.15
C ARG A 533 -14.01 6.37 -10.99
N GLN A 534 -14.97 7.20 -10.58
CA GLN A 534 -15.46 8.33 -11.38
C GLN A 534 -14.39 9.40 -11.48
N THR A 535 -13.78 9.79 -10.36
CA THR A 535 -12.72 10.79 -10.32
C THR A 535 -11.48 10.37 -11.12
N SER A 536 -10.95 9.15 -10.91
CA SER A 536 -9.78 8.63 -11.62
C SER A 536 -10.01 8.55 -13.15
N THR A 537 -11.19 8.07 -13.57
CA THR A 537 -11.57 7.98 -14.98
C THR A 537 -11.69 9.36 -15.62
N TRP A 538 -12.32 10.31 -14.92
CA TRP A 538 -12.49 11.68 -15.40
C TRP A 538 -11.14 12.36 -15.59
N LEU A 539 -10.23 12.22 -14.63
CA LEU A 539 -8.87 12.77 -14.70
C LEU A 539 -8.10 12.26 -15.90
N ALA A 540 -8.07 10.94 -16.11
CA ALA A 540 -7.36 10.31 -17.22
C ALA A 540 -7.86 10.82 -18.59
N PHE A 541 -9.16 11.06 -18.75
CA PHE A 541 -9.73 11.60 -19.98
C PHE A 541 -9.40 13.09 -20.17
N HIS A 542 -9.63 13.92 -19.15
CA HIS A 542 -9.56 15.38 -19.28
C HIS A 542 -8.14 15.91 -19.32
N ILE A 543 -7.18 15.25 -18.66
CA ILE A 543 -5.77 15.63 -18.79
C ILE A 543 -5.27 15.42 -20.22
N ALA A 544 -5.64 14.32 -20.88
CA ALA A 544 -5.26 14.09 -22.27
C ALA A 544 -5.83 15.18 -23.17
N ARG A 545 -7.14 15.45 -23.06
CA ARG A 545 -7.83 16.50 -23.83
C ARG A 545 -7.21 17.87 -23.61
N GLN A 546 -6.84 18.21 -22.37
CA GLN A 546 -6.19 19.48 -22.05
C GLN A 546 -4.88 19.65 -22.84
N TYR A 547 -4.02 18.63 -22.89
CA TYR A 547 -2.73 18.68 -23.60
C TYR A 547 -2.86 18.55 -25.12
N GLU A 548 -3.91 17.91 -25.62
CA GLU A 548 -4.25 17.86 -27.05
C GLU A 548 -4.73 19.24 -27.55
N GLN A 549 -5.56 19.93 -26.77
CA GLN A 549 -6.23 21.18 -27.17
C GLN A 549 -5.43 22.44 -26.84
N THR A 550 -4.58 22.40 -25.80
CA THR A 550 -3.89 23.60 -25.30
C THR A 550 -2.37 23.38 -25.23
N LYS A 551 -1.62 24.45 -25.49
CA LYS A 551 -0.17 24.46 -25.27
C LYS A 551 0.14 24.78 -23.81
N VAL A 552 -0.03 23.79 -22.93
CA VAL A 552 0.37 23.93 -21.52
C VAL A 552 1.86 24.26 -21.46
N LYS A 553 2.22 25.35 -20.78
CA LYS A 553 3.62 25.73 -20.58
C LYS A 553 4.27 24.77 -19.57
N LEU A 554 5.37 24.11 -19.95
CA LEU A 554 6.13 23.20 -19.09
C LEU A 554 7.02 23.98 -18.12
N THR A 555 6.37 24.75 -17.25
CA THR A 555 6.95 25.50 -16.13
C THR A 555 6.14 25.15 -14.89
N ASN A 556 6.69 25.29 -13.68
CA ASN A 556 5.95 24.99 -12.45
C ASN A 556 4.59 25.70 -12.41
N LYS A 557 4.53 26.98 -12.79
CA LYS A 557 3.26 27.74 -12.87
C LYS A 557 2.28 27.16 -13.89
N GLY A 558 2.76 26.76 -15.06
CA GLY A 558 1.90 26.19 -16.11
C GLY A 558 1.35 24.82 -15.73
N LEU A 559 2.17 23.97 -15.14
CA LEU A 559 1.79 22.66 -14.61
C LEU A 559 0.78 22.78 -13.46
N LEU A 560 1.03 23.67 -12.49
CA LEU A 560 0.05 23.98 -11.42
C LEU A 560 -1.27 24.50 -11.98
N THR A 561 -1.23 25.32 -13.03
CA THR A 561 -2.45 25.80 -13.69
C THR A 561 -3.19 24.64 -14.34
N SER A 562 -2.48 23.68 -14.93
CA SER A 562 -3.08 22.46 -15.49
C SER A 562 -3.86 21.67 -14.44
N ILE A 563 -3.24 21.42 -13.29
CA ILE A 563 -3.87 20.71 -12.17
C ILE A 563 -5.09 21.48 -11.61
N ARG A 564 -4.99 22.80 -11.49
CA ARG A 564 -6.11 23.64 -11.04
C ARG A 564 -7.31 23.56 -11.98
N VAL A 565 -7.09 23.54 -13.30
CA VAL A 565 -8.19 23.38 -14.28
C VAL A 565 -8.90 22.04 -14.09
N LEU A 566 -8.16 20.95 -13.88
CA LEU A 566 -8.75 19.64 -13.59
C LEU A 566 -9.55 19.64 -12.28
N SER A 567 -8.98 20.20 -11.22
CA SER A 567 -9.64 20.30 -9.91
C SER A 567 -10.95 21.10 -9.98
N LEU A 568 -10.96 22.25 -10.66
CA LEU A 568 -12.17 23.05 -10.85
C LEU A 568 -13.24 22.31 -11.67
N GLY A 569 -12.83 21.58 -12.72
CA GLY A 569 -13.73 20.76 -13.53
C GLY A 569 -14.37 19.62 -12.73
N LEU A 570 -13.62 19.00 -11.81
CA LEU A 570 -14.11 17.94 -10.92
C LEU A 570 -15.13 18.44 -9.88
N ILE A 571 -14.93 19.63 -9.31
CA ILE A 571 -15.87 20.21 -8.33
C ILE A 571 -17.30 20.30 -8.91
N GLN A 572 -17.41 20.55 -10.22
CA GLN A 572 -18.70 20.61 -10.91
C GLN A 572 -19.37 19.24 -11.07
N GLN A 573 -18.61 18.14 -11.02
CA GLN A 573 -19.15 16.79 -11.20
C GLN A 573 -19.83 16.23 -9.94
N GLN A 574 -19.50 16.77 -8.75
CA GLN A 574 -20.04 16.33 -7.46
C GLN A 574 -19.85 14.82 -7.19
N TYR A 575 -18.75 14.24 -7.68
CA TYR A 575 -18.37 12.88 -7.33
C TYR A 575 -18.05 12.78 -5.84
N ILE A 576 -18.36 11.62 -5.25
CA ILE A 576 -18.12 11.31 -3.83
C ILE A 576 -16.85 10.51 -3.60
N ASP A 577 -16.21 10.06 -4.67
CA ASP A 577 -14.94 9.35 -4.67
C ASP A 577 -13.74 10.31 -4.81
N GLY A 578 -12.53 9.77 -4.71
CA GLY A 578 -11.30 10.52 -4.87
C GLY A 578 -10.27 9.77 -5.68
N SER A 579 -9.18 10.44 -6.03
CA SER A 579 -8.06 9.80 -6.71
C SER A 579 -6.73 10.49 -6.42
N THR A 580 -5.69 9.70 -6.19
CA THR A 580 -4.31 10.16 -6.23
C THR A 580 -3.84 10.24 -7.69
N ALA A 581 -2.71 10.87 -7.94
CA ALA A 581 -2.18 10.99 -9.30
C ALA A 581 -0.66 11.09 -9.29
N VAL A 582 -0.03 10.29 -10.14
CA VAL A 582 1.33 10.54 -10.62
C VAL A 582 1.27 10.76 -12.11
N ILE A 583 1.77 11.91 -12.58
CA ILE A 583 1.72 12.31 -13.99
C ILE A 583 3.13 12.63 -14.46
N ALA A 584 3.53 12.08 -15.60
CA ALA A 584 4.81 12.36 -16.25
C ALA A 584 4.59 12.95 -17.65
N ILE A 585 5.26 14.06 -17.91
CA ILE A 585 5.32 14.67 -19.26
C ILE A 585 6.76 14.64 -19.72
N ILE A 586 7.04 13.95 -20.82
CA ILE A 586 8.37 13.92 -21.41
C ILE A 586 8.39 14.87 -22.60
N HIS A 587 9.21 15.91 -22.53
CA HIS A 587 9.46 16.82 -23.64
C HIS A 587 10.95 16.89 -23.90
N GLU A 588 11.32 16.57 -25.15
CA GLU A 588 12.73 16.46 -25.55
C GLU A 588 13.52 15.53 -24.62
N ASN A 589 14.44 16.11 -23.83
CA ASN A 589 15.34 15.43 -22.91
C ASN A 589 15.04 15.73 -21.43
N ALA A 590 13.81 16.16 -21.12
CA ALA A 590 13.37 16.42 -19.75
C ALA A 590 12.06 15.70 -19.43
N ILE A 591 11.91 15.32 -18.17
CA ILE A 591 10.70 14.72 -17.59
C ILE A 591 10.17 15.68 -16.52
N PHE A 592 8.90 16.05 -16.66
CA PHE A 592 8.16 16.84 -15.68
C PHE A 592 7.21 15.92 -14.95
N LEU A 593 7.46 15.70 -13.66
CA LEU A 593 6.65 14.84 -12.80
C LEU A 593 5.76 15.70 -11.90
N MET A 594 4.50 15.31 -11.77
CA MET A 594 3.54 15.89 -10.81
C MET A 594 3.02 14.76 -9.94
N ASN A 595 3.33 14.78 -8.65
CA ASN A 595 2.93 13.76 -7.67
C ASN A 595 1.87 14.30 -6.71
N ILE A 596 0.75 13.59 -6.56
CA ILE A 596 -0.37 13.91 -5.66
C ILE A 596 -0.80 12.61 -5.00
N GLY A 597 -0.69 12.51 -3.68
CA GLY A 597 -0.97 11.27 -2.94
C GLY A 597 0.21 10.31 -2.95
N ASP A 598 -0.06 9.01 -2.96
CA ASP A 598 0.88 7.91 -2.73
C ASP A 598 1.04 6.95 -3.93
N ALA A 599 0.54 7.34 -5.10
CA ALA A 599 1.14 6.88 -6.35
C ALA A 599 2.57 7.41 -6.48
N ARG A 600 3.43 6.71 -7.23
CA ARG A 600 4.87 7.01 -7.29
C ARG A 600 5.43 6.87 -8.70
N ALA A 601 6.42 7.73 -9.01
CA ALA A 601 7.26 7.65 -10.19
C ALA A 601 8.71 7.29 -9.82
N LEU A 602 9.33 6.41 -10.61
CA LEU A 602 10.75 6.04 -10.49
C LEU A 602 11.51 6.26 -11.79
N ILE A 603 12.79 6.59 -11.68
CA ILE A 603 13.75 6.54 -12.78
C ILE A 603 14.85 5.55 -12.42
N ILE A 604 15.10 4.60 -13.33
CA ILE A 604 16.07 3.53 -13.14
C ILE A 604 17.08 3.54 -14.28
N SER A 605 18.36 3.44 -13.92
CA SER A 605 19.48 3.41 -14.87
C SER A 605 19.56 2.09 -15.65
N GLN A 606 20.41 2.06 -16.66
CA GLN A 606 20.77 0.86 -17.41
C GLN A 606 21.35 -0.23 -16.52
N ASP A 607 22.09 0.16 -15.48
CA ASP A 607 22.69 -0.73 -14.49
C ASP A 607 21.74 -1.04 -13.32
N PHE A 608 20.45 -0.76 -13.48
CA PHE A 608 19.38 -1.11 -12.53
C PHE A 608 19.48 -0.43 -11.16
N HIS A 609 20.05 0.77 -11.11
CA HIS A 609 20.04 1.60 -9.90
C HIS A 609 18.88 2.61 -9.95
N VAL A 610 18.21 2.81 -8.82
CA VAL A 610 17.17 3.84 -8.69
C VAL A 610 17.83 5.22 -8.61
N LYS A 611 17.61 6.06 -9.62
CA LYS A 611 18.17 7.43 -9.70
C LYS A 611 17.22 8.50 -9.18
N LEU A 612 15.92 8.25 -9.30
CA LEU A 612 14.88 9.12 -8.78
C LEU A 612 13.72 8.28 -8.25
N ALA A 613 13.15 8.71 -7.13
CA ALA A 613 11.82 8.32 -6.68
C ALA A 613 11.06 9.57 -6.22
N THR A 614 9.82 9.74 -6.66
CA THR A 614 8.93 10.75 -6.05
C THR A 614 8.58 10.33 -4.62
N GLN A 615 8.28 11.30 -3.77
CA GLN A 615 7.90 11.02 -2.39
C GLN A 615 6.38 10.82 -2.28
N ASP A 616 5.98 9.75 -1.60
CA ASP A 616 4.58 9.49 -1.31
C ASP A 616 4.09 10.46 -0.24
N HIS A 617 2.90 10.99 -0.46
CA HIS A 617 2.20 11.75 0.57
C HIS A 617 1.39 10.77 1.42
N LYS A 618 1.94 10.35 2.57
CA LYS A 618 1.21 9.54 3.55
C LYS A 618 0.81 10.41 4.76
N PRO A 619 -0.37 10.24 5.39
CA PRO A 619 -0.78 11.03 6.55
C PRO A 619 0.08 10.79 7.79
N SER A 620 0.90 9.74 7.79
CA SER A 620 1.94 9.47 8.78
C SER A 620 3.18 10.35 8.62
N THR A 621 3.40 10.98 7.46
CA THR A 621 4.58 11.84 7.26
C THR A 621 4.38 13.20 7.94
N ARG A 622 5.44 13.71 8.58
CA ARG A 622 5.38 14.95 9.38
C ARG A 622 4.91 16.16 8.59
N GLU A 623 5.49 16.34 7.42
CA GLU A 623 5.14 17.43 6.51
C GLU A 623 3.64 17.40 6.19
N GLU A 624 3.07 16.22 5.95
CA GLU A 624 1.65 16.09 5.62
C GLU A 624 0.72 16.24 6.83
N PHE A 625 1.00 15.62 7.98
CA PHE A 625 0.10 15.78 9.13
C PHE A 625 0.11 17.21 9.69
N GLU A 626 1.26 17.91 9.64
CA GLU A 626 1.35 19.32 10.02
C GLU A 626 0.60 20.20 9.01
N ARG A 627 0.78 19.96 7.70
CA ARG A 627 0.04 20.67 6.64
C ARG A 627 -1.46 20.46 6.75
N VAL A 628 -1.92 19.23 6.96
CA VAL A 628 -3.33 18.89 7.14
C VAL A 628 -3.91 19.67 8.34
N ALA A 629 -3.19 19.70 9.46
CA ALA A 629 -3.55 20.49 10.64
C ALA A 629 -3.69 21.99 10.35
N GLN A 630 -2.68 22.58 9.71
CA GLN A 630 -2.65 23.99 9.30
C GLN A 630 -3.81 24.36 8.37
N ASN A 631 -4.27 23.42 7.54
CA ASN A 631 -5.36 23.62 6.57
C ASN A 631 -6.74 23.17 7.08
N GLY A 632 -6.95 23.12 8.40
CA GLY A 632 -8.28 22.86 8.94
C GLY A 632 -8.70 21.38 9.02
N GLY A 633 -7.83 20.45 8.61
CA GLY A 633 -7.99 18.99 8.74
C GLY A 633 -7.19 18.38 9.89
N PHE A 634 -7.39 17.11 10.23
CA PHE A 634 -6.62 16.41 11.28
C PHE A 634 -6.28 15.00 10.85
N VAL A 635 -5.25 14.40 11.45
CA VAL A 635 -4.90 12.99 11.30
C VAL A 635 -5.27 12.25 12.59
N ALA A 636 -6.16 11.28 12.52
CA ALA A 636 -6.55 10.54 13.72
C ALA A 636 -5.35 9.75 14.27
N ALA A 637 -5.05 9.91 15.56
CA ALA A 637 -3.95 9.19 16.20
C ALA A 637 -4.16 7.66 16.19
N THR A 638 -5.42 7.22 16.20
CA THR A 638 -5.82 5.80 16.31
C THR A 638 -5.53 4.97 15.06
N ASN A 639 -5.70 5.53 13.88
CA ASN A 639 -5.54 4.80 12.60
C ASN A 639 -4.67 5.52 11.57
N ARG A 640 -4.10 6.69 11.94
CA ARG A 640 -3.23 7.52 11.10
C ARG A 640 -3.86 7.88 9.75
N ARG A 641 -5.18 8.09 9.72
CA ARG A 641 -5.94 8.53 8.54
C ARG A 641 -6.41 9.97 8.67
N VAL A 642 -6.47 10.70 7.56
CA VAL A 642 -7.04 12.07 7.54
C VAL A 642 -8.52 12.00 7.85
N ALA A 643 -8.95 12.81 8.82
CA ALA A 643 -10.28 12.79 9.42
C ALA A 643 -10.71 11.39 9.92
N GLY A 644 -9.75 10.50 10.21
CA GLY A 644 -10.00 9.10 10.57
C GLY A 644 -10.50 8.20 9.42
N ARG A 645 -10.60 8.71 8.18
CA ARG A 645 -11.20 8.00 7.03
C ARG A 645 -10.23 7.76 5.89
N LEU A 646 -9.53 8.81 5.43
CA LEU A 646 -8.72 8.76 4.22
C LEU A 646 -7.29 8.31 4.50
N ALA A 647 -6.79 7.36 3.70
CA ALA A 647 -5.43 6.86 3.76
C ALA A 647 -4.40 7.83 3.15
N VAL A 648 -4.86 8.87 2.46
CA VAL A 648 -4.02 9.86 1.76
C VAL A 648 -4.34 11.28 2.21
N PRO A 649 -3.35 12.18 2.31
CA PRO A 649 -3.52 13.58 2.67
C PRO A 649 -3.63 14.50 1.45
N ARG A 650 -3.28 14.00 0.26
CA ARG A 650 -3.41 14.71 -1.02
C ARG A 650 -4.16 13.84 -2.02
N SER A 651 -5.21 14.38 -2.62
CA SER A 651 -6.01 13.71 -3.65
C SER A 651 -6.79 14.76 -4.45
N PHE A 652 -7.19 14.38 -5.66
CA PHE A 652 -8.31 14.99 -6.36
C PHE A 652 -9.63 14.43 -5.79
N GLY A 653 -10.71 15.21 -5.89
CA GLY A 653 -11.96 14.85 -5.24
C GLY A 653 -11.89 15.12 -3.74
N ASP A 654 -12.54 14.28 -2.94
CA ASP A 654 -12.57 14.36 -1.46
C ASP A 654 -12.90 15.74 -0.88
N THR A 655 -13.67 16.55 -1.61
CA THR A 655 -13.87 17.98 -1.33
C THR A 655 -14.52 18.27 0.03
N THR A 656 -15.14 17.26 0.65
CA THR A 656 -15.76 17.33 1.97
C THR A 656 -14.76 17.15 3.12
N THR A 657 -13.54 16.67 2.84
CA THR A 657 -12.54 16.38 3.88
C THR A 657 -11.57 17.55 4.01
N LYS A 658 -11.67 18.28 5.14
CA LYS A 658 -10.78 19.42 5.42
C LYS A 658 -9.31 18.98 5.47
N GLY A 659 -8.40 19.85 5.03
CA GLY A 659 -6.96 19.62 5.01
C GLY A 659 -6.42 18.81 3.83
N VAL A 660 -7.30 18.16 3.04
CA VAL A 660 -6.92 17.45 1.81
C VAL A 660 -6.70 18.45 0.67
N THR A 661 -5.70 18.22 -0.18
CA THR A 661 -5.38 19.09 -1.32
C THR A 661 -4.97 18.29 -2.56
N CYS A 662 -5.23 18.83 -3.75
CA CYS A 662 -4.71 18.28 -5.00
C CYS A 662 -3.43 19.00 -5.48
N MET A 663 -2.79 19.80 -4.62
CA MET A 663 -1.55 20.48 -4.98
C MET A 663 -0.40 19.46 -5.15
N PRO A 664 0.21 19.37 -6.35
CA PRO A 664 1.25 18.39 -6.61
C PRO A 664 2.60 18.86 -6.08
N ASP A 665 3.43 17.88 -5.74
CA ASP A 665 4.88 18.09 -5.77
C ASP A 665 5.37 17.97 -7.22
N ILE A 666 6.12 18.97 -7.68
CA ILE A 666 6.61 19.05 -9.06
C ILE A 666 8.11 18.80 -9.09
N THR A 667 8.52 17.76 -9.83
CA THR A 667 9.93 17.43 -10.03
C THR A 667 10.27 17.57 -11.51
N ASN A 668 11.29 18.39 -11.81
CA ASN A 668 11.84 18.54 -13.16
C ASN A 668 13.14 17.74 -13.22
N TYR A 669 13.16 16.67 -14.01
CA TYR A 669 14.29 15.77 -14.13
C TYR A 669 14.87 15.83 -15.55
N GLN A 670 16.18 16.01 -15.65
CA GLN A 670 16.89 15.99 -16.92
C GLN A 670 17.30 14.55 -17.25
N ILE A 671 16.91 14.05 -18.42
CA ILE A 671 17.24 12.68 -18.84
C ILE A 671 18.74 12.58 -19.11
N GLU A 672 19.39 11.66 -18.43
CA GLU A 672 20.80 11.34 -18.58
C GLU A 672 20.99 10.16 -19.55
N SER A 673 22.23 9.97 -20.03
CA SER A 673 22.53 8.96 -21.05
C SER A 673 22.37 7.52 -20.57
N ASP A 674 22.53 7.29 -19.27
CA ASP A 674 22.41 6.00 -18.60
C ASP A 674 20.98 5.72 -18.11
N ASP A 675 20.03 6.66 -18.23
CA ASP A 675 18.64 6.43 -17.85
C ASP A 675 17.95 5.47 -18.82
N ARG A 676 17.26 4.45 -18.28
CA ARG A 676 16.57 3.46 -19.10
C ARG A 676 15.08 3.40 -18.85
N TRP A 677 14.65 3.36 -17.60
CA TRP A 677 13.25 3.12 -17.27
C TRP A 677 12.66 4.30 -16.52
N LEU A 678 11.52 4.80 -17.01
CA LEU A 678 10.58 5.58 -16.21
C LEU A 678 9.41 4.67 -15.84
N ILE A 679 9.09 4.58 -14.56
CA ILE A 679 8.00 3.77 -14.03
C ILE A 679 7.02 4.70 -13.31
N LEU A 680 5.72 4.54 -13.54
CA LEU A 680 4.65 5.16 -12.76
C LEU A 680 3.76 4.03 -12.23
N GLY A 681 3.43 4.03 -10.95
CA GLY A 681 2.55 3.00 -10.37
C GLY A 681 1.75 3.49 -9.17
N CYS A 682 0.64 2.80 -8.88
CA CYS A 682 -0.22 3.05 -7.72
C CYS A 682 0.33 2.42 -6.42
N ASP A 683 -0.40 2.63 -5.32
CA ASP A 683 -0.08 2.05 -4.02
C ASP A 683 -0.08 0.50 -4.03
N GLY A 684 -0.94 -0.14 -4.83
CA GLY A 684 -0.96 -1.59 -5.00
C GLY A 684 0.34 -2.17 -5.56
N VAL A 685 1.23 -1.33 -6.11
CA VAL A 685 2.63 -1.67 -6.42
C VAL A 685 3.54 -1.35 -5.23
N PHE A 686 3.53 -0.09 -4.77
CA PHE A 686 4.57 0.46 -3.90
C PHE A 686 4.38 0.23 -2.40
N ASP A 687 3.19 -0.20 -1.97
CA ASP A 687 2.95 -0.67 -0.61
C ASP A 687 3.55 -2.06 -0.35
N VAL A 688 3.78 -2.84 -1.42
CA VAL A 688 4.32 -4.22 -1.32
C VAL A 688 5.69 -4.41 -1.96
N LEU A 689 6.10 -3.54 -2.89
CA LEU A 689 7.42 -3.56 -3.54
C LEU A 689 8.23 -2.32 -3.19
N THR A 690 9.45 -2.52 -2.69
CA THR A 690 10.42 -1.43 -2.53
C THR A 690 10.95 -0.95 -3.88
N ASN A 691 11.49 0.27 -3.92
CA ASN A 691 12.09 0.84 -5.13
C ASN A 691 13.21 -0.06 -5.68
N GLU A 692 14.04 -0.59 -4.78
CA GLU A 692 15.13 -1.51 -5.11
C GLU A 692 14.60 -2.82 -5.68
N LYS A 693 13.48 -3.33 -5.16
CA LYS A 693 12.84 -4.53 -5.71
C LYS A 693 12.34 -4.28 -7.13
N VAL A 694 11.72 -3.12 -7.41
CA VAL A 694 11.32 -2.74 -8.78
C VAL A 694 12.52 -2.68 -9.72
N ALA A 695 13.67 -2.15 -9.26
CA ALA A 695 14.93 -2.20 -9.99
C ALA A 695 15.44 -3.63 -10.27
N LEU A 696 15.33 -4.55 -9.30
CA LEU A 696 15.65 -5.96 -9.53
C LEU A 696 14.72 -6.62 -10.56
N ILE A 697 13.44 -6.25 -10.58
CA ILE A 697 12.48 -6.72 -11.60
C ILE A 697 12.85 -6.15 -12.99
N ALA A 698 13.42 -4.96 -13.07
CA ALA A 698 13.91 -4.40 -14.33
C ALA A 698 15.00 -5.29 -14.96
N LYS A 699 15.85 -5.92 -14.14
CA LYS A 699 16.93 -6.82 -14.58
C LYS A 699 16.42 -8.07 -15.31
N MET A 700 15.26 -8.60 -14.91
CA MET A 700 14.62 -9.76 -15.56
C MET A 700 13.76 -9.38 -16.78
N SER A 701 13.64 -8.10 -17.10
CA SER A 701 12.66 -7.61 -18.06
C SER A 701 13.29 -7.19 -19.40
N GLN A 702 12.72 -7.70 -20.50
CA GLN A 702 13.26 -7.52 -21.86
C GLN A 702 12.67 -6.30 -22.60
N SER A 703 11.47 -5.88 -22.21
CA SER A 703 10.75 -4.74 -22.81
C SER A 703 9.93 -4.02 -21.75
N ALA A 704 9.43 -2.83 -22.07
CA ALA A 704 8.56 -2.07 -21.17
C ALA A 704 7.27 -2.84 -20.82
N GLU A 705 6.70 -3.56 -21.79
CA GLU A 705 5.51 -4.40 -21.60
C GLU A 705 5.81 -5.59 -20.69
N HIS A 706 6.94 -6.27 -20.90
CA HIS A 706 7.35 -7.36 -20.03
C HIS A 706 7.58 -6.86 -18.60
N PHE A 707 8.22 -5.70 -18.46
CA PHE A 707 8.51 -5.12 -17.16
C PHE A 707 7.22 -4.73 -16.41
N ALA A 708 6.25 -4.09 -17.08
CA ALA A 708 4.98 -3.74 -16.46
C ALA A 708 4.22 -4.98 -15.94
N TYR A 709 4.13 -6.05 -16.74
CA TYR A 709 3.49 -7.30 -16.31
C TYR A 709 4.23 -7.99 -15.17
N ASN A 710 5.58 -7.96 -15.17
CA ASN A 710 6.37 -8.52 -14.08
C ASN A 710 6.15 -7.74 -12.78
N ILE A 711 6.15 -6.40 -12.81
CA ILE A 711 5.82 -5.58 -11.64
C ILE A 711 4.45 -5.96 -11.10
N ARG A 712 3.42 -5.99 -11.96
CA ARG A 712 2.05 -6.32 -11.57
C ARG A 712 1.93 -7.71 -10.93
N ASN A 713 2.47 -8.72 -11.60
CA ASN A 713 2.40 -10.10 -11.13
C ASN A 713 3.18 -10.31 -9.83
N ILE A 714 4.36 -9.69 -9.72
CA ILE A 714 5.18 -9.78 -8.50
C ILE A 714 4.52 -9.03 -7.35
N ALA A 715 3.95 -7.85 -7.56
CA ALA A 715 3.17 -7.14 -6.55
C ALA A 715 1.99 -7.99 -6.04
N TYR A 716 1.24 -8.64 -6.95
CA TYR A 716 0.17 -9.56 -6.57
C TYR A 716 0.69 -10.78 -5.78
N SER A 717 1.81 -11.38 -6.22
CA SER A 717 2.50 -12.44 -5.48
C SER A 717 3.03 -11.98 -4.12
N TYR A 718 3.20 -10.69 -3.89
CA TYR A 718 3.58 -10.10 -2.60
C TYR A 718 2.37 -9.72 -1.74
N PHE A 719 1.20 -10.23 -2.10
CA PHE A 719 -0.08 -10.00 -1.43
C PHE A 719 -0.52 -8.54 -1.45
N SER A 720 -0.32 -7.86 -2.59
CA SER A 720 -1.03 -6.60 -2.84
C SER A 720 -2.54 -6.81 -2.63
N ILE A 721 -3.12 -5.97 -1.77
CA ILE A 721 -4.53 -5.99 -1.43
C ILE A 721 -5.37 -4.96 -2.21
N ASP A 722 -4.72 -4.20 -3.10
CA ASP A 722 -5.37 -3.14 -3.87
C ASP A 722 -5.42 -3.44 -5.38
N ASN A 723 -5.97 -2.50 -6.15
CA ASN A 723 -5.78 -2.44 -7.58
C ASN A 723 -4.30 -2.22 -7.90
N ILE A 724 -3.83 -2.80 -8.99
CA ILE A 724 -2.43 -2.77 -9.40
C ILE A 724 -2.38 -2.18 -10.80
N SER A 725 -1.89 -0.95 -10.91
CA SER A 725 -1.72 -0.23 -12.17
C SER A 725 -0.29 0.27 -12.29
N VAL A 726 0.35 -0.03 -13.41
CA VAL A 726 1.72 0.40 -13.68
C VAL A 726 1.93 0.75 -15.15
N ILE A 727 2.66 1.84 -15.40
CA ILE A 727 3.17 2.24 -16.71
C ILE A 727 4.69 2.19 -16.66
N VAL A 728 5.30 1.62 -17.69
CA VAL A 728 6.76 1.58 -17.88
C VAL A 728 7.11 2.20 -19.23
N VAL A 729 8.12 3.06 -19.26
CA VAL A 729 8.64 3.71 -20.47
C VAL A 729 10.13 3.38 -20.61
N ASP A 730 10.50 2.82 -21.75
CA ASP A 730 11.90 2.60 -22.16
C ASP A 730 12.46 3.90 -22.78
N LEU A 731 13.15 4.69 -21.96
CA LEU A 731 13.72 5.99 -22.32
C LEU A 731 14.79 5.87 -23.42
N LEU A 732 15.52 4.76 -23.47
CA LEU A 732 16.52 4.50 -24.52
C LEU A 732 15.84 4.23 -25.86
N LYS A 733 14.85 3.32 -25.90
CA LYS A 733 14.09 3.07 -27.13
C LYS A 733 13.36 4.33 -27.60
N ARG A 734 12.81 5.12 -26.68
CA ARG A 734 12.22 6.42 -26.98
C ARG A 734 13.24 7.35 -27.63
N ARG A 735 14.45 7.47 -27.08
CA ARG A 735 15.52 8.33 -27.64
C ARG A 735 15.84 7.92 -29.09
N ASN A 736 16.02 6.63 -29.33
CA ASN A 736 16.31 6.08 -30.66
C ASN A 736 15.15 6.36 -31.64
N PHE A 737 13.90 6.16 -31.19
CA PHE A 737 12.71 6.50 -31.97
C PHE A 737 12.68 7.98 -32.37
N LYS A 738 13.01 8.90 -31.45
CA LYS A 738 13.06 10.34 -31.75
C LYS A 738 14.20 10.73 -32.69
N ILE A 739 15.36 10.07 -32.60
CA ILE A 739 16.47 10.27 -33.55
C ILE A 739 16.04 9.85 -34.96
N MET A 740 15.44 8.67 -35.09
CA MET A 740 14.95 8.14 -36.37
C MET A 740 13.89 9.09 -36.99
N GLN A 741 12.93 9.57 -36.21
CA GLN A 741 11.95 10.55 -36.69
C GLN A 741 12.59 11.86 -37.16
N LYS A 742 13.61 12.38 -36.46
CA LYS A 742 14.33 13.58 -36.88
C LYS A 742 15.08 13.37 -38.19
N GLN A 743 15.67 12.18 -38.40
CA GLN A 743 16.33 11.83 -39.66
C GLN A 743 15.33 11.74 -40.82
N ILE A 744 14.20 11.07 -40.64
CA ILE A 744 13.13 10.98 -41.66
C ILE A 744 12.64 12.38 -42.03
N ARG A 745 12.37 13.26 -41.05
CA ARG A 745 11.94 14.65 -41.30
C ARG A 745 12.98 15.51 -42.03
N ARG A 746 14.27 15.18 -41.91
CA ARG A 746 15.37 15.86 -42.63
C ARG A 746 15.53 15.34 -44.06
N GLN A 747 15.18 14.08 -44.33
CA GLN A 747 15.21 13.51 -45.68
C GLN A 747 13.96 13.88 -46.51
N SER A 748 12.84 14.17 -45.85
CA SER A 748 11.59 14.62 -46.47
C SER A 748 11.49 16.14 -46.70
N LYS A 749 12.54 16.89 -46.36
CA LYS A 749 12.69 18.33 -46.59
C LYS A 749 13.87 18.53 -47.52
#